data_AF-A0A2A4IYL6-F1
#
_entry.id   AF-A0A2A4IYL6-F1
#
_cell.length_a   1.000
_cell.length_b   1.000
_cell.length_c   1.000
_cell.angle_alpha   90.00
_cell.angle_beta   90.00
_cell.angle_gamma   90.00
#
_symmetry.space_group_name_H-M   'P 1'
#
loop_
_entity.id
_entity.type
_entity.pdbx_description
1 polymer ?
#
loop_
_entity_poly.entity_id
_entity_poly.type
_entity_poly.pdbx_seq_one_letter_code
_entity_poly.pdbx_strand_id
1 'polypeptide(L)'
;ETCNVRISYSELWARTNALARAITARAQPSGPNRDGDFVVAVCMQPTHSTITTLLATWKAGAAYVPMEPTFPQARISHILKDAEPSLVIYDDTANPAMFSGSGVPSVSYEELAHEASGLSADELQDGEVLAVARSESIGIVLYTSGSTGIPKGVRLSYSAVCNRLWWQFRTFPYSDSEVNCVWKTALTFVDSVCEIWGPLLHGRTLIILSRETTRDPQKLVNILADNQIQRLVLVPTLLRSILMYLSLKPTERPLQHLKLWVCSGETLSKDLAAQFFKNFGDHNGYKLANFYGSTEVMGDVTYYVLENTSQLDIHPTIPIGSPLDNCAVYLLDEEMNPARQSEPGEVWVAGANLAAGYVGGQGADKFLDNPHAAHPDFGRVYRTGDFGVLEKGVILFAGRTDSQVKIRGHRVDLQEVDRAVAAVDGVDKCVVLCYGLERGNPEILSFVTIRPDARVAAQHIEAALKNSLTHYMIPQVIEVESIPLLVNGKVDRQALLKMYENTNNNDDSEIPLDIDYTSVSQSELAAARVLFETVGEVLGRAARGAISVKAGFYELGGNSLNSIYTITRLRDKGYYIDISDFLGASNLGEVLSHMSTSPHSDDSDNELFTAEPLADEHKQQVIEMIVSSFYNKAELEQFLKHEIDTNDYAVLISDTWPALISAKLSVVLKNSSGTAVAVALNFDARDEPDVESEETGGLMKIMIFLEFVESSVRDTMLPPGK
;
A
#
# COMPACT_ATOMS: atom_id res chain seq x y z
N GLU A 1 9.45 -0.39 12.07
CA GLU A 1 10.86 -0.18 12.46
C GLU A 1 10.88 -0.08 13.99
N THR A 2 11.09 -1.06 14.87
CA THR A 2 11.64 -2.41 14.90
C THR A 2 10.85 -3.20 15.97
N CYS A 3 9.88 -4.03 15.58
CA CYS A 3 9.49 -5.14 16.44
C CYS A 3 10.52 -6.23 16.16
N ASN A 4 11.51 -6.41 17.03
CA ASN A 4 12.56 -7.44 16.91
C ASN A 4 12.01 -8.87 17.14
N VAL A 5 10.77 -9.13 16.72
CA VAL A 5 10.14 -10.42 16.84
C VAL A 5 10.64 -11.28 15.70
N ARG A 6 11.52 -12.23 16.03
CA ARG A 6 11.91 -13.31 15.14
C ARG A 6 11.19 -14.56 15.59
N ILE A 7 10.59 -15.27 14.64
CA ILE A 7 9.90 -16.54 14.87
C ILE A 7 10.57 -17.59 14.02
N SER A 8 11.09 -18.63 14.65
CA SER A 8 11.60 -19.81 13.97
C SER A 8 10.45 -20.63 13.37
N TYR A 9 10.76 -21.48 12.38
CA TYR A 9 9.75 -22.39 11.82
C TYR A 9 9.11 -23.30 12.87
N SER A 10 9.86 -23.75 13.88
CA SER A 10 9.34 -24.55 14.99
C SER A 10 8.35 -23.78 15.86
N GLU A 11 8.66 -22.52 16.18
CA GLU A 11 7.75 -21.67 16.96
C GLU A 11 6.50 -21.31 16.14
N LEU A 12 6.66 -20.99 14.85
CA LEU A 12 5.54 -20.73 13.95
C LEU A 12 4.63 -21.96 13.85
N TRP A 13 5.20 -23.16 13.70
CA TRP A 13 4.43 -24.39 13.64
C TRP A 13 3.62 -24.65 14.92
N ALA A 14 4.26 -24.50 16.09
CA ALA A 14 3.59 -24.69 17.38
C ALA A 14 2.46 -23.68 17.60
N ARG A 15 2.74 -22.38 17.36
CA ARG A 15 1.74 -21.30 17.51
C ARG A 15 0.54 -21.51 16.59
N THR A 16 0.78 -21.92 15.35
CA THR A 16 -0.30 -22.08 14.37
C THR A 16 -1.16 -23.31 14.60
N ASN A 17 -0.64 -24.39 15.19
CA ASN A 17 -1.47 -25.54 15.58
C ASN A 17 -2.47 -25.16 16.69
N ALA A 18 -1.98 -24.49 17.75
CA ALA A 18 -2.83 -24.05 18.84
C ALA A 18 -3.85 -22.98 18.37
N LEU A 19 -3.41 -22.03 17.55
CA LEU A 19 -4.29 -21.01 16.98
C LEU A 19 -5.34 -21.62 16.04
N ALA A 20 -5.00 -22.65 15.26
CA ALA A 20 -5.97 -23.34 14.39
C ALA A 20 -7.09 -24.02 15.19
N ARG A 21 -6.80 -24.56 16.38
CA ARG A 21 -7.83 -25.11 17.28
C ARG A 21 -8.77 -24.00 17.79
N ALA A 22 -8.22 -22.85 18.17
CA ALA A 22 -9.01 -21.69 18.59
C ALA A 22 -9.90 -21.16 17.44
N ILE A 23 -9.33 -21.00 16.23
CA ILE A 23 -10.08 -20.63 15.01
C ILE A 23 -11.21 -21.63 14.77
N THR A 24 -10.93 -22.93 14.83
CA THR A 24 -11.94 -23.98 14.62
C THR A 24 -13.08 -23.86 15.61
N ALA A 25 -12.79 -23.72 16.91
CA ALA A 25 -13.81 -23.58 17.94
C ALA A 25 -14.71 -22.35 17.74
N ARG A 26 -14.14 -21.22 17.31
CA ARG A 26 -14.89 -19.97 17.06
C ARG A 26 -15.70 -20.01 15.75
N ALA A 27 -15.17 -20.64 14.70
CA ALA A 27 -15.77 -20.64 13.37
C ALA A 27 -16.80 -21.76 13.17
N GLN A 28 -16.68 -22.89 13.88
CA GLN A 28 -17.54 -24.07 13.71
C GLN A 28 -19.05 -23.78 13.82
N PRO A 29 -19.55 -22.94 14.75
CA PRO A 29 -20.98 -22.67 14.87
C PRO A 29 -21.62 -22.00 13.65
N SER A 30 -20.84 -21.19 12.90
CA SER A 30 -21.34 -20.47 11.72
C SER A 30 -21.50 -21.41 10.51
N GLY A 31 -20.73 -22.49 10.44
CA GLY A 31 -20.70 -23.40 9.29
C GLY A 31 -20.00 -22.81 8.06
N PRO A 32 -20.02 -23.55 6.93
CA PRO A 32 -19.48 -23.07 5.65
C PRO A 32 -20.40 -22.02 5.02
N ASN A 33 -19.86 -21.23 4.10
CA ASN A 33 -20.62 -20.26 3.32
C ASN A 33 -21.52 -20.93 2.25
N ARG A 34 -22.27 -20.13 1.49
CA ARG A 34 -23.12 -20.59 0.37
C ARG A 34 -22.42 -21.43 -0.71
N ASP A 35 -21.10 -21.30 -0.84
CA ASP A 35 -20.28 -22.03 -1.81
C ASP A 35 -19.80 -23.38 -1.26
N GLY A 36 -20.09 -23.69 0.01
CA GLY A 36 -19.67 -24.91 0.70
C GLY A 36 -18.28 -24.83 1.30
N ASP A 37 -17.65 -23.66 1.35
CA ASP A 37 -16.30 -23.44 1.87
C ASP A 37 -16.35 -22.85 3.29
N PHE A 38 -15.46 -23.28 4.18
CA PHE A 38 -15.17 -22.52 5.39
C PHE A 38 -14.24 -21.37 5.06
N VAL A 39 -14.59 -20.16 5.50
CA VAL A 39 -13.86 -18.94 5.15
C VAL A 39 -13.67 -18.07 6.38
N VAL A 40 -12.46 -17.58 6.62
CA VAL A 40 -12.12 -16.66 7.70
C VAL A 40 -11.68 -15.33 7.10
N ALA A 41 -12.35 -14.25 7.47
CA ALA A 41 -11.91 -12.92 7.05
C ALA A 41 -10.78 -12.42 7.96
N VAL A 42 -9.70 -11.92 7.36
CA VAL A 42 -8.49 -11.48 8.07
C VAL A 42 -8.26 -10.00 7.78
N CYS A 43 -8.44 -9.15 8.78
CA CYS A 43 -8.33 -7.70 8.70
C CYS A 43 -7.19 -7.22 9.61
N MET A 44 -5.96 -7.42 9.17
CA MET A 44 -4.74 -7.19 9.97
C MET A 44 -3.65 -6.53 9.13
N GLN A 45 -2.78 -5.73 9.75
CA GLN A 45 -1.58 -5.17 9.10
C GLN A 45 -0.51 -6.23 8.85
N PRO A 46 0.46 -5.98 7.94
CA PRO A 46 1.57 -6.90 7.71
C PRO A 46 2.47 -7.06 8.95
N THR A 47 2.27 -8.14 9.70
CA THR A 47 3.06 -8.51 10.88
C THR A 47 3.24 -10.03 10.96
N HIS A 48 4.07 -10.49 11.90
CA HIS A 48 4.25 -11.91 12.18
C HIS A 48 2.94 -12.58 12.65
N SER A 49 2.08 -11.83 13.35
CA SER A 49 0.75 -12.27 13.76
C SER A 49 -0.11 -12.60 12.55
N THR A 50 -0.06 -11.77 11.50
CA THR A 50 -0.79 -12.01 10.25
C THR A 50 -0.34 -13.30 9.57
N ILE A 51 0.97 -13.56 9.46
CA ILE A 51 1.47 -14.84 8.91
C ILE A 51 1.01 -16.03 9.75
N THR A 52 1.03 -15.89 11.08
CA THR A 52 0.54 -16.91 12.01
C THR A 52 -0.95 -17.18 11.79
N THR A 53 -1.78 -16.13 11.70
CA THR A 53 -3.22 -16.24 11.43
C THR A 53 -3.52 -16.90 10.10
N LEU A 54 -2.83 -16.54 9.02
CA LEU A 54 -3.04 -17.12 7.70
C LEU A 54 -2.73 -18.62 7.66
N LEU A 55 -1.58 -19.02 8.22
CA LEU A 55 -1.20 -20.43 8.28
C LEU A 55 -2.12 -21.23 9.23
N ALA A 56 -2.52 -20.64 10.37
CA ALA A 56 -3.47 -21.25 11.28
C ALA A 56 -4.85 -21.44 10.63
N THR A 57 -5.29 -20.49 9.78
CA THR A 57 -6.53 -20.58 9.02
C THR A 57 -6.51 -21.76 8.04
N TRP A 58 -5.42 -21.91 7.29
CA TRP A 58 -5.23 -23.09 6.42
C TRP A 58 -5.20 -24.39 7.21
N LYS A 59 -4.48 -24.42 8.34
CA LYS A 59 -4.44 -25.57 9.26
C LYS A 59 -5.81 -25.92 9.84
N ALA A 60 -6.65 -24.93 10.11
CA ALA A 60 -8.03 -25.13 10.55
C ALA A 60 -8.95 -25.64 9.41
N GLY A 61 -8.46 -25.75 8.17
CA GLY A 61 -9.25 -26.22 7.04
C GLY A 61 -10.12 -25.16 6.38
N ALA A 62 -9.79 -23.88 6.57
CA ALA A 62 -10.53 -22.75 5.99
C ALA A 62 -9.69 -21.97 4.98
N ALA A 63 -10.37 -21.29 4.06
CA ALA A 63 -9.79 -20.25 3.22
C ALA A 63 -9.68 -18.94 4.00
N TYR A 64 -8.70 -18.09 3.67
CA TYR A 64 -8.69 -16.72 4.18
C TYR A 64 -9.22 -15.71 3.15
N VAL A 65 -9.99 -14.71 3.62
CA VAL A 65 -10.39 -13.51 2.87
C VAL A 65 -9.67 -12.31 3.47
N PRO A 66 -8.63 -11.77 2.83
CA PRO A 66 -7.94 -10.61 3.36
C PRO A 66 -8.77 -9.33 3.16
N MET A 67 -8.76 -8.48 4.19
CA MET A 67 -9.37 -7.15 4.20
C MET A 67 -8.37 -6.14 4.76
N GLU A 68 -8.62 -4.86 4.52
CA GLU A 68 -7.79 -3.78 5.06
C GLU A 68 -8.60 -2.95 6.07
N PRO A 69 -8.01 -2.58 7.21
CA PRO A 69 -8.64 -1.66 8.16
C PRO A 69 -9.00 -0.30 7.53
N THR A 70 -8.27 0.11 6.50
CA THR A 70 -8.49 1.37 5.78
C THR A 70 -9.60 1.30 4.72
N PHE A 71 -10.25 0.15 4.51
CA PHE A 71 -11.35 0.06 3.56
C PHE A 71 -12.57 0.84 4.04
N PRO A 72 -13.31 1.51 3.13
CA PRO A 72 -14.56 2.15 3.50
C PRO A 72 -15.56 1.12 4.04
N GLN A 73 -16.39 1.54 5.01
CA GLN A 73 -17.36 0.66 5.66
C GLN A 73 -18.27 -0.08 4.66
N ALA A 74 -18.70 0.60 3.59
CA ALA A 74 -19.53 -0.01 2.55
C ALA A 74 -18.85 -1.20 1.86
N ARG A 75 -17.53 -1.11 1.62
CA ARG A 75 -16.74 -2.18 1.00
C ARG A 75 -16.60 -3.37 1.95
N ILE A 76 -16.38 -3.12 3.23
CA ILE A 76 -16.30 -4.17 4.26
C ILE A 76 -17.64 -4.90 4.39
N SER A 77 -18.73 -4.15 4.54
CA SER A 77 -20.08 -4.70 4.60
C SER A 77 -20.41 -5.55 3.37
N HIS A 78 -19.98 -5.11 2.18
CA HIS A 78 -20.16 -5.88 0.95
C HIS A 78 -19.37 -7.20 0.98
N ILE A 79 -18.08 -7.16 1.30
CA ILE A 79 -17.23 -8.37 1.37
C ILE A 79 -17.80 -9.37 2.38
N LEU A 80 -18.17 -8.93 3.58
CA LEU A 80 -18.73 -9.81 4.61
C LEU A 80 -20.07 -10.43 4.19
N LYS A 81 -20.93 -9.66 3.53
CA LYS A 81 -22.22 -10.14 3.02
C LYS A 81 -22.07 -11.12 1.85
N ASP A 82 -21.07 -10.90 1.00
CA ASP A 82 -20.85 -11.71 -0.20
C ASP A 82 -20.11 -13.01 0.13
N ALA A 83 -19.00 -12.93 0.89
CA ALA A 83 -18.18 -14.09 1.27
C ALA A 83 -18.80 -14.97 2.36
N GLU A 84 -19.68 -14.41 3.20
CA GLU A 84 -20.28 -15.05 4.38
C GLU A 84 -19.23 -15.79 5.24
N PRO A 85 -18.17 -15.11 5.71
CA PRO A 85 -17.12 -15.77 6.47
C PRO A 85 -17.66 -16.32 7.80
N SER A 86 -17.09 -17.42 8.25
CA SER A 86 -17.44 -18.08 9.51
C SER A 86 -16.92 -17.31 10.73
N LEU A 87 -15.88 -16.49 10.55
CA LEU A 87 -15.20 -15.69 11.57
C LEU A 87 -14.47 -14.49 10.91
N VAL A 88 -14.43 -13.35 11.60
CA VAL A 88 -13.50 -12.24 11.31
C VAL A 88 -12.41 -12.20 12.38
N ILE A 89 -11.15 -12.21 11.97
CA ILE A 89 -9.98 -11.99 12.83
C ILE A 89 -9.38 -10.64 12.46
N TYR A 90 -9.18 -9.79 13.46
CA TYR A 90 -8.65 -8.44 13.29
C TYR A 90 -7.56 -8.12 14.32
N ASP A 91 -6.72 -7.13 14.03
CA ASP A 91 -5.75 -6.59 15.00
C ASP A 91 -6.20 -5.22 15.54
N ASP A 92 -5.42 -4.65 16.45
CA ASP A 92 -5.66 -3.34 17.07
C ASP A 92 -5.79 -2.16 16.08
N THR A 93 -5.33 -2.32 14.85
CA THR A 93 -5.46 -1.29 13.80
C THR A 93 -6.84 -1.21 13.17
N ALA A 94 -7.70 -2.22 13.41
CA ALA A 94 -9.08 -2.24 12.94
C ALA A 94 -10.06 -1.86 14.06
N ASN A 95 -11.08 -1.06 13.72
CA ASN A 95 -12.17 -0.78 14.65
C ASN A 95 -13.18 -1.95 14.63
N PRO A 96 -13.44 -2.63 15.77
CA PRO A 96 -14.39 -3.75 15.82
C PRO A 96 -15.80 -3.40 15.33
N ALA A 97 -16.22 -2.13 15.48
CA ALA A 97 -17.52 -1.65 15.01
C ALA A 97 -17.73 -1.82 13.50
N MET A 98 -16.65 -1.98 12.73
CA MET A 98 -16.68 -2.22 11.29
C MET A 98 -17.34 -3.56 10.94
N PHE A 99 -17.38 -4.51 11.88
CA PHE A 99 -17.89 -5.87 11.67
C PHE A 99 -19.27 -6.10 12.30
N SER A 100 -19.64 -5.33 13.32
CA SER A 100 -20.83 -5.54 14.16
C SER A 100 -22.17 -5.59 13.41
N GLY A 101 -22.27 -4.91 12.27
CA GLY A 101 -23.50 -4.89 11.45
C GLY A 101 -23.69 -6.10 10.51
N SER A 102 -22.69 -6.97 10.40
CA SER A 102 -22.70 -8.10 9.45
C SER A 102 -23.38 -9.37 9.98
N GLY A 103 -23.48 -9.51 11.31
CA GLY A 103 -23.89 -10.75 11.96
C GLY A 103 -22.82 -11.84 11.99
N VAL A 104 -21.63 -11.58 11.44
CA VAL A 104 -20.49 -12.49 11.50
C VAL A 104 -19.77 -12.31 12.84
N PRO A 105 -19.41 -13.40 13.57
CA PRO A 105 -18.60 -13.27 14.77
C PRO A 105 -17.22 -12.68 14.43
N SER A 106 -16.75 -11.75 15.27
CA SER A 106 -15.43 -11.15 15.13
C SER A 106 -14.66 -11.28 16.45
N VAL A 107 -13.35 -11.45 16.35
CA VAL A 107 -12.44 -11.63 17.50
C VAL A 107 -11.11 -10.94 17.20
N SER A 108 -10.51 -10.28 18.19
CA SER A 108 -9.17 -9.73 18.01
C SER A 108 -8.13 -10.85 18.00
N TYR A 109 -7.00 -10.61 17.33
CA TYR A 109 -5.89 -11.55 17.31
C TYR A 109 -5.36 -11.82 18.73
N GLU A 110 -5.31 -10.81 19.59
CA GLU A 110 -4.80 -10.91 20.97
C GLU A 110 -5.69 -11.82 21.82
N GLU A 111 -7.01 -11.67 21.70
CA GLU A 111 -7.98 -12.55 22.39
C GLU A 111 -7.83 -13.98 21.90
N LEU A 112 -7.76 -14.18 20.57
CA LEU A 112 -7.63 -15.51 19.98
C LEU A 112 -6.29 -16.17 20.30
N ALA A 113 -5.20 -15.40 20.36
CA ALA A 113 -3.87 -15.86 20.75
C ALA A 113 -3.82 -16.22 22.24
N HIS A 114 -4.52 -15.46 23.10
CA HIS A 114 -4.67 -15.80 24.51
C HIS A 114 -5.43 -17.13 24.69
N GLU A 115 -6.54 -17.34 23.96
CA GLU A 115 -7.23 -18.64 23.95
C GLU A 115 -6.33 -19.77 23.48
N ALA A 116 -5.59 -19.55 22.39
CA ALA A 116 -4.66 -20.52 21.84
C ALA A 116 -3.54 -20.90 22.83
N SER A 117 -3.12 -19.98 23.70
CA SER A 117 -2.07 -20.25 24.70
C SER A 117 -2.43 -21.38 25.69
N GLY A 118 -3.73 -21.63 25.89
CA GLY A 118 -4.23 -22.73 26.72
C GLY A 118 -4.45 -24.05 25.96
N LEU A 119 -4.22 -24.09 24.64
CA LEU A 119 -4.46 -25.25 23.79
C LEU A 119 -3.16 -25.99 23.46
N SER A 120 -3.27 -27.29 23.12
CA SER A 120 -2.10 -28.07 22.69
C SER A 120 -1.51 -27.51 21.38
N ALA A 121 -0.19 -27.53 21.29
CA ALA A 121 0.58 -27.21 20.09
C ALA A 121 0.92 -28.46 19.24
N ASP A 122 0.47 -29.64 19.64
CA ASP A 122 0.69 -30.90 18.92
C ASP A 122 0.01 -30.88 17.54
N GLU A 123 0.41 -31.81 16.68
CA GLU A 123 -0.20 -31.99 15.36
C GLU A 123 -1.73 -32.13 15.45
N LEU A 124 -2.42 -31.43 14.56
CA LEU A 124 -3.87 -31.46 14.45
C LEU A 124 -4.34 -32.84 14.01
N GLN A 125 -5.34 -33.38 14.71
CA GLN A 125 -6.00 -34.64 14.40
C GLN A 125 -7.29 -34.41 13.61
N ASP A 126 -7.75 -35.48 12.95
CA ASP A 126 -9.07 -35.48 12.31
C ASP A 126 -10.17 -35.18 13.34
N GLY A 127 -10.99 -34.16 13.06
CA GLY A 127 -12.03 -33.66 13.96
C GLY A 127 -11.64 -32.43 14.80
N GLU A 128 -10.37 -32.03 14.79
CA GLU A 128 -9.90 -30.77 15.39
C GLU A 128 -9.85 -29.60 14.39
N VAL A 129 -10.30 -29.84 13.16
CA VAL A 129 -10.31 -28.88 12.05
C VAL A 129 -11.73 -28.76 11.48
N LEU A 130 -12.04 -27.63 10.84
CA LEU A 130 -13.33 -27.35 10.21
C LEU A 130 -13.59 -28.30 9.03
N ALA A 131 -12.56 -28.54 8.23
CA ALA A 131 -12.62 -29.46 7.09
C ALA A 131 -11.24 -30.04 6.77
N VAL A 132 -11.21 -31.29 6.29
CA VAL A 132 -9.98 -31.89 5.77
C VAL A 132 -9.66 -31.26 4.41
N ALA A 133 -8.54 -30.53 4.34
CA ALA A 133 -8.10 -29.86 3.12
C ALA A 133 -7.77 -30.87 2.01
N ARG A 134 -8.29 -30.62 0.81
CA ARG A 134 -7.98 -31.34 -0.43
C ARG A 134 -7.34 -30.38 -1.44
N SER A 135 -6.75 -30.89 -2.52
CA SER A 135 -6.16 -30.06 -3.57
C SER A 135 -7.13 -29.03 -4.15
N GLU A 136 -8.39 -29.44 -4.35
CA GLU A 136 -9.45 -28.58 -4.88
C GLU A 136 -10.12 -27.69 -3.83
N SER A 137 -9.79 -27.85 -2.54
CA SER A 137 -10.32 -26.97 -1.50
C SER A 137 -9.83 -25.54 -1.75
N ILE A 138 -10.71 -24.58 -1.52
CA ILE A 138 -10.36 -23.16 -1.60
C ILE A 138 -9.44 -22.81 -0.44
N GLY A 139 -8.31 -22.19 -0.75
CA GLY A 139 -7.33 -21.71 0.25
C GLY A 139 -7.38 -20.20 0.42
N ILE A 140 -7.79 -19.45 -0.62
CA ILE A 140 -7.78 -17.99 -0.62
C ILE A 140 -9.00 -17.47 -1.38
N VAL A 141 -9.64 -16.44 -0.86
CA VAL A 141 -10.64 -15.66 -1.60
C VAL A 141 -10.20 -14.21 -1.67
N LEU A 142 -9.90 -13.72 -2.89
CA LEU A 142 -9.42 -12.35 -3.11
C LEU A 142 -10.48 -11.50 -3.81
N TYR A 143 -10.82 -10.34 -3.25
CA TYR A 143 -11.79 -9.43 -3.85
C TYR A 143 -11.13 -8.45 -4.84
N THR A 144 -11.64 -8.42 -6.06
CA THR A 144 -11.22 -7.49 -7.12
C THR A 144 -12.37 -6.58 -7.55
N SER A 145 -12.08 -5.37 -8.02
CA SER A 145 -13.06 -4.50 -8.69
C SER A 145 -13.69 -5.22 -9.90
N GLY A 146 -15.01 -5.31 -9.93
CA GLY A 146 -15.75 -6.00 -11.00
C GLY A 146 -16.14 -5.07 -12.14
N SER A 147 -16.35 -5.62 -13.34
CA SER A 147 -16.98 -4.93 -14.51
C SER A 147 -18.33 -4.31 -14.21
N THR A 148 -19.09 -4.98 -13.34
CA THR A 148 -20.35 -4.50 -12.80
C THR A 148 -20.14 -3.58 -11.60
N GLY A 149 -18.93 -3.04 -11.36
CA GLY A 149 -18.56 -2.05 -10.33
C GLY A 149 -19.00 -2.40 -8.91
N ILE A 150 -19.09 -3.69 -8.67
CA ILE A 150 -19.27 -4.29 -7.36
C ILE A 150 -18.08 -5.24 -7.22
N PRO A 151 -17.31 -5.18 -6.12
CA PRO A 151 -16.19 -6.09 -5.92
C PRO A 151 -16.64 -7.56 -5.95
N LYS A 152 -15.87 -8.42 -6.62
CA LYS A 152 -16.15 -9.86 -6.75
C LYS A 152 -15.05 -10.67 -6.08
N GLY A 153 -15.42 -11.65 -5.25
CA GLY A 153 -14.47 -12.56 -4.61
C GLY A 153 -14.04 -13.67 -5.57
N VAL A 154 -12.75 -13.75 -5.88
CA VAL A 154 -12.14 -14.82 -6.69
C VAL A 154 -11.72 -15.97 -5.78
N ARG A 155 -12.23 -17.18 -6.03
CA ARG A 155 -11.96 -18.39 -5.22
C ARG A 155 -10.76 -19.16 -5.77
N LEU A 156 -9.65 -19.15 -5.04
CA LEU A 156 -8.39 -19.79 -5.41
C LEU A 156 -8.18 -21.08 -4.62
N SER A 157 -8.02 -22.20 -5.33
CA SER A 157 -7.75 -23.51 -4.74
C SER A 157 -6.30 -23.65 -4.31
N TYR A 158 -6.03 -24.59 -3.40
CA TYR A 158 -4.65 -24.98 -3.08
C TYR A 158 -3.90 -25.49 -4.31
N SER A 159 -4.56 -26.23 -5.21
CA SER A 159 -3.95 -26.73 -6.45
C SER A 159 -3.42 -25.60 -7.35
N ALA A 160 -4.18 -24.51 -7.51
CA ALA A 160 -3.74 -23.35 -8.29
C ALA A 160 -2.54 -22.64 -7.64
N VAL A 161 -2.59 -22.43 -6.31
CA VAL A 161 -1.48 -21.83 -5.55
C VAL A 161 -0.22 -22.70 -5.67
N CYS A 162 -0.33 -24.01 -5.47
CA CYS A 162 0.78 -24.95 -5.56
C CYS A 162 1.38 -25.01 -6.98
N ASN A 163 0.57 -25.04 -8.03
CA ASN A 163 1.08 -25.04 -9.40
C ASN A 163 1.92 -23.79 -9.68
N ARG A 164 1.39 -22.62 -9.32
CA ARG A 164 2.08 -21.33 -9.48
C ARG A 164 3.40 -21.28 -8.70
N LEU A 165 3.46 -21.83 -7.49
CA LEU A 165 4.67 -21.86 -6.66
C LEU A 165 5.70 -22.89 -7.16
N TRP A 166 5.28 -24.09 -7.57
CA TRP A 166 6.20 -25.09 -8.14
C TRP A 166 6.86 -24.62 -9.42
N TRP A 167 6.09 -23.96 -10.31
CA TRP A 167 6.67 -23.32 -11.49
C TRP A 167 7.75 -22.29 -11.10
N GLN A 168 7.47 -21.46 -10.09
CA GLN A 168 8.43 -20.45 -9.60
C GLN A 168 9.69 -21.11 -9.03
N PHE A 169 9.57 -22.18 -8.24
CA PHE A 169 10.73 -22.88 -7.69
C PHE A 169 11.59 -23.54 -8.77
N ARG A 170 10.96 -24.02 -9.85
CA ARG A 170 11.68 -24.61 -10.99
C ARG A 170 12.35 -23.54 -11.86
N THR A 171 11.65 -22.45 -12.15
CA THR A 171 12.08 -21.43 -13.12
C THR A 171 13.01 -20.40 -12.48
N PHE A 172 12.75 -20.04 -11.23
CA PHE A 172 13.52 -19.07 -10.44
C PHE A 172 13.90 -19.67 -9.07
N PRO A 173 14.73 -20.73 -9.05
CA PRO A 173 15.13 -21.40 -7.82
C PRO A 173 15.79 -20.42 -6.85
N TYR A 174 15.55 -20.62 -5.56
CA TYR A 174 16.26 -19.86 -4.53
C TYR A 174 17.70 -20.33 -4.45
N SER A 175 18.65 -19.40 -4.54
CA SER A 175 20.06 -19.72 -4.35
C SER A 175 20.35 -20.03 -2.88
N ASP A 176 21.46 -20.71 -2.58
CA ASP A 176 21.87 -20.97 -1.20
C ASP A 176 22.21 -19.69 -0.42
N SER A 177 22.63 -18.64 -1.12
CA SER A 177 22.88 -17.33 -0.52
C SER A 177 21.61 -16.50 -0.33
N GLU A 178 20.49 -16.89 -0.94
CA GLU A 178 19.20 -16.21 -0.85
C GLU A 178 18.46 -16.61 0.43
N VAL A 179 19.01 -16.20 1.57
CA VAL A 179 18.48 -16.53 2.91
C VAL A 179 17.29 -15.65 3.28
N ASN A 180 17.35 -14.36 2.92
CA ASN A 180 16.34 -13.36 3.26
C ASN A 180 15.48 -13.01 2.04
N CYS A 181 14.17 -13.02 2.22
CA CYS A 181 13.18 -12.58 1.25
C CYS A 181 12.27 -11.53 1.91
N VAL A 182 11.55 -10.74 1.10
CA VAL A 182 10.64 -9.70 1.60
C VAL A 182 9.20 -9.98 1.22
N TRP A 183 8.29 -9.67 2.14
CA TRP A 183 6.88 -9.47 1.85
C TRP A 183 6.54 -8.00 2.08
N LYS A 184 6.04 -7.35 1.03
CA LYS A 184 5.70 -5.92 1.01
C LYS A 184 4.38 -5.63 0.31
N THR A 185 3.95 -6.51 -0.59
CA THR A 185 2.69 -6.36 -1.32
C THR A 185 1.53 -6.51 -0.36
N ALA A 186 0.55 -5.60 -0.44
CA ALA A 186 -0.65 -5.66 0.38
C ALA A 186 -1.32 -7.05 0.32
N LEU A 187 -1.79 -7.57 1.45
CA LEU A 187 -2.35 -8.92 1.56
C LEU A 187 -3.56 -9.14 0.64
N THR A 188 -4.27 -8.05 0.33
CA THR A 188 -5.40 -8.00 -0.59
C THR A 188 -5.02 -8.15 -2.07
N PHE A 189 -3.73 -8.27 -2.39
CA PHE A 189 -3.20 -8.47 -3.74
C PHE A 189 -2.64 -9.88 -3.92
N VAL A 190 -2.90 -10.47 -5.08
CA VAL A 190 -2.52 -11.86 -5.38
C VAL A 190 -1.01 -12.09 -5.37
N ASP A 191 -0.20 -11.09 -5.70
CA ASP A 191 1.27 -11.20 -5.68
C ASP A 191 1.82 -11.39 -4.26
N SER A 192 1.07 -10.98 -3.22
CA SER A 192 1.45 -11.25 -1.82
C SER A 192 1.56 -12.76 -1.54
N VAL A 193 0.79 -13.59 -2.24
CA VAL A 193 0.82 -15.05 -2.07
C VAL A 193 2.19 -15.62 -2.44
N CYS A 194 2.78 -15.15 -3.54
CA CYS A 194 4.11 -15.58 -3.97
C CYS A 194 5.24 -14.98 -3.11
N GLU A 195 5.06 -13.76 -2.60
CA GLU A 195 5.99 -13.10 -1.67
C GLU A 195 6.02 -13.78 -0.30
N ILE A 196 4.87 -14.28 0.20
CA ILE A 196 4.76 -14.94 1.49
C ILE A 196 5.15 -16.43 1.38
N TRP A 197 4.40 -17.19 0.58
CA TRP A 197 4.47 -18.64 0.61
C TRP A 197 5.63 -19.21 -0.21
N GLY A 198 6.08 -18.47 -1.23
CA GLY A 198 7.28 -18.83 -2.01
C GLY A 198 8.51 -19.07 -1.12
N PRO A 199 8.97 -18.06 -0.36
CA PRO A 199 10.11 -18.24 0.54
C PRO A 199 9.83 -19.16 1.73
N LEU A 200 8.63 -19.08 2.33
CA LEU A 200 8.31 -19.90 3.51
C LEU A 200 8.29 -21.41 3.21
N LEU A 201 7.76 -21.81 2.05
CA LEU A 201 7.76 -23.23 1.64
C LEU A 201 9.13 -23.71 1.16
N HIS A 202 10.12 -22.82 1.07
CA HIS A 202 11.49 -23.13 0.68
C HIS A 202 12.50 -22.86 1.81
N GLY A 203 12.02 -22.72 3.06
CA GLY A 203 12.88 -22.59 4.25
C GLY A 203 13.65 -21.28 4.34
N ARG A 204 13.19 -20.21 3.67
CA ARG A 204 13.82 -18.89 3.70
C ARG A 204 13.24 -18.03 4.83
N THR A 205 13.97 -17.00 5.23
CA THR A 205 13.50 -15.99 6.18
C THR A 205 12.62 -14.98 5.44
N LEU A 206 11.41 -14.72 5.95
CA LEU A 206 10.53 -13.69 5.43
C LEU A 206 10.62 -12.42 6.28
N ILE A 207 11.07 -11.33 5.67
CA ILE A 207 11.12 -9.99 6.26
C ILE A 207 9.85 -9.26 5.85
N ILE A 208 9.05 -8.84 6.83
CA ILE A 208 7.76 -8.21 6.60
C ILE A 208 7.95 -6.70 6.61
N LEU A 209 7.60 -6.04 5.50
CA LEU A 209 7.72 -4.59 5.34
C LEU A 209 6.37 -3.91 5.60
N SER A 210 6.40 -2.79 6.32
CA SER A 210 5.20 -1.97 6.48
C SER A 210 4.86 -1.24 5.19
N ARG A 211 3.61 -0.76 5.09
CA ARG A 211 3.17 0.09 3.98
C ARG A 211 3.97 1.38 3.89
N GLU A 212 4.31 1.97 5.03
CA GLU A 212 5.11 3.20 5.12
C GLU A 212 6.49 3.00 4.52
N THR A 213 7.19 1.93 4.95
CA THR A 213 8.49 1.55 4.38
C THR A 213 8.40 1.32 2.87
N THR A 214 7.33 0.67 2.40
CA THR A 214 7.18 0.36 0.97
C THR A 214 6.93 1.60 0.11
N ARG A 215 6.31 2.65 0.68
CA ARG A 215 6.02 3.92 -0.01
C ARG A 215 7.18 4.90 0.01
N ASP A 216 8.16 4.67 0.87
CA ASP A 216 9.38 5.46 0.99
C ASP A 216 10.55 4.72 0.30
N PRO A 217 11.01 5.20 -0.86
CA PRO A 217 12.10 4.55 -1.59
C PRO A 217 13.42 4.51 -0.82
N GLN A 218 13.72 5.49 0.02
CA GLN A 218 14.95 5.49 0.82
C GLN A 218 14.90 4.38 1.85
N LYS A 219 13.82 4.34 2.65
CA LYS A 219 13.63 3.27 3.65
C LYS A 219 13.61 1.89 2.99
N LEU A 220 12.89 1.75 1.88
CA LEU A 220 12.83 0.50 1.13
C LEU A 220 14.21 0.07 0.64
N VAL A 221 14.95 0.96 -0.03
CA VAL A 221 16.29 0.64 -0.57
C VAL A 221 17.27 0.26 0.54
N ASN A 222 17.27 0.99 1.66
CA ASN A 222 18.12 0.68 2.81
C ASN A 222 17.81 -0.71 3.37
N ILE A 223 16.53 -1.03 3.62
CA ILE A 223 16.15 -2.34 4.15
C ILE A 223 16.49 -3.47 3.17
N LEU A 224 16.28 -3.27 1.87
CA LEU A 224 16.66 -4.25 0.85
C LEU A 224 18.18 -4.49 0.81
N ALA A 225 18.98 -3.42 0.97
CA ALA A 225 20.44 -3.49 0.98
C ALA A 225 20.98 -4.15 2.25
N ASP A 226 20.52 -3.70 3.43
CA ASP A 226 20.94 -4.20 4.74
C ASP A 226 20.66 -5.70 4.91
N ASN A 227 19.57 -6.18 4.32
CA ASN A 227 19.18 -7.58 4.37
C ASN A 227 19.65 -8.40 3.15
N GLN A 228 20.43 -7.80 2.24
CA GLN A 228 20.98 -8.42 1.04
C GLN A 228 19.93 -9.16 0.21
N ILE A 229 18.77 -8.54 0.04
CA ILE A 229 17.65 -9.13 -0.69
C ILE A 229 18.06 -9.41 -2.14
N GLN A 230 17.76 -10.62 -2.63
CA GLN A 230 18.17 -11.06 -3.97
C GLN A 230 17.04 -11.05 -5.01
N ARG A 231 15.78 -11.13 -4.56
CA ARG A 231 14.60 -10.99 -5.42
C ARG A 231 13.60 -9.98 -4.88
N LEU A 232 12.97 -9.24 -5.79
CA LEU A 232 11.88 -8.31 -5.48
C LEU A 232 10.80 -8.43 -6.54
N VAL A 233 9.56 -8.67 -6.08
CA VAL A 233 8.35 -8.51 -6.91
C VAL A 233 7.89 -7.07 -6.75
N LEU A 234 7.52 -6.38 -7.82
CA LEU A 234 7.10 -4.99 -7.79
C LEU A 234 6.29 -4.64 -9.03
N VAL A 235 5.59 -3.51 -8.97
CA VAL A 235 4.94 -2.93 -10.16
C VAL A 235 5.92 -1.99 -10.87
N PRO A 236 5.84 -1.83 -12.20
CA PRO A 236 6.64 -0.86 -12.95
C PRO A 236 6.69 0.54 -12.32
N THR A 237 5.60 1.04 -11.74
CA THR A 237 5.58 2.32 -11.02
C THR A 237 6.55 2.35 -9.83
N LEU A 238 6.61 1.27 -9.03
CA LEU A 238 7.55 1.17 -7.91
C LEU A 238 8.98 1.01 -8.41
N LEU A 239 9.19 0.30 -9.52
CA LEU A 239 10.51 0.18 -10.15
C LEU A 239 11.05 1.56 -10.53
N ARG A 240 10.21 2.39 -11.15
CA ARG A 240 10.55 3.77 -11.51
C ARG A 240 10.95 4.58 -10.28
N SER A 241 10.14 4.52 -9.23
CA SER A 241 10.40 5.19 -7.95
C SER A 241 11.77 4.84 -7.38
N ILE A 242 12.11 3.55 -7.36
CA ILE A 242 13.42 3.06 -6.88
C ILE A 242 14.55 3.55 -7.79
N LEU A 243 14.41 3.43 -9.12
CA LEU A 243 15.44 3.87 -10.07
C LEU A 243 15.71 5.38 -9.99
N MET A 244 14.66 6.18 -9.81
CA MET A 244 14.78 7.62 -9.59
C MET A 244 15.55 7.91 -8.31
N TYR A 245 15.19 7.26 -7.19
CA TYR A 245 15.94 7.40 -5.95
C TYR A 245 17.42 6.99 -6.10
N LEU A 246 17.72 5.86 -6.74
CA LEU A 246 19.09 5.42 -6.97
C LEU A 246 19.88 6.39 -7.85
N SER A 247 19.22 7.08 -8.79
CA SER A 247 19.85 8.13 -9.60
C SER A 247 20.28 9.34 -8.77
N LEU A 248 19.71 9.52 -7.57
CA LEU A 248 20.14 10.55 -6.64
C LEU A 248 21.49 10.21 -5.97
N LYS A 249 21.91 8.95 -5.96
CA LYS A 249 23.17 8.50 -5.33
C LYS A 249 23.91 7.49 -6.23
N PRO A 250 24.37 7.91 -7.43
CA PRO A 250 24.82 7.00 -8.47
C PRO A 250 26.07 6.17 -8.12
N THR A 251 26.82 6.57 -7.09
CA THR A 251 28.05 5.90 -6.63
C THR A 251 27.81 4.80 -5.61
N GLU A 252 26.71 4.84 -4.83
CA GLU A 252 26.52 3.94 -3.68
C GLU A 252 26.12 2.51 -4.06
N ARG A 253 25.43 2.32 -5.19
CA ARG A 253 24.96 1.02 -5.71
C ARG A 253 24.48 0.03 -4.62
N PRO A 254 23.56 0.45 -3.72
CA PRO A 254 23.19 -0.31 -2.53
C PRO A 254 22.54 -1.67 -2.83
N LEU A 255 21.86 -1.80 -3.98
CA LEU A 255 21.12 -3.00 -4.38
C LEU A 255 21.96 -3.97 -5.22
N GLN A 256 23.25 -4.13 -4.91
CA GLN A 256 24.14 -5.00 -5.68
C GLN A 256 23.75 -6.50 -5.62
N HIS A 257 23.10 -6.92 -4.54
CA HIS A 257 22.64 -8.30 -4.31
C HIS A 257 21.29 -8.61 -4.99
N LEU A 258 20.49 -7.60 -5.31
CA LEU A 258 19.15 -7.77 -5.85
C LEU A 258 19.20 -8.10 -7.35
N LYS A 259 19.33 -9.39 -7.67
CA LYS A 259 19.55 -9.90 -9.04
C LYS A 259 18.26 -10.17 -9.80
N LEU A 260 17.15 -10.49 -9.15
CA LEU A 260 15.88 -10.78 -9.82
C LEU A 260 14.83 -9.72 -9.49
N TRP A 261 14.43 -8.96 -10.50
CA TRP A 261 13.37 -7.96 -10.42
C TRP A 261 12.17 -8.46 -11.20
N VAL A 262 11.05 -8.71 -10.54
CA VAL A 262 9.83 -9.22 -11.16
C VAL A 262 8.81 -8.09 -11.24
N CYS A 263 8.61 -7.55 -12.43
CA CYS A 263 7.52 -6.63 -12.72
C CYS A 263 6.24 -7.41 -13.02
N SER A 264 5.18 -7.13 -12.26
CA SER A 264 3.82 -7.60 -12.58
C SER A 264 2.82 -6.48 -12.33
N GLY A 265 1.58 -6.68 -12.76
CA GLY A 265 0.49 -5.77 -12.42
C GLY A 265 0.45 -4.43 -13.18
N GLU A 266 1.39 -4.09 -14.07
CA GLU A 266 1.29 -2.96 -15.02
C GLU A 266 2.12 -3.26 -16.28
N THR A 267 1.95 -2.46 -17.33
CA THR A 267 2.77 -2.58 -18.54
C THR A 267 4.21 -2.11 -18.25
N LEU A 268 5.19 -2.99 -18.46
CA LEU A 268 6.60 -2.63 -18.42
C LEU A 268 7.03 -1.98 -19.74
N SER A 269 7.44 -0.70 -19.71
CA SER A 269 7.91 0.00 -20.90
C SER A 269 9.38 -0.30 -21.21
N LYS A 270 9.75 -0.18 -22.49
CA LYS A 270 11.14 -0.27 -22.93
C LYS A 270 12.03 0.78 -22.27
N ASP A 271 11.55 2.00 -22.13
CA ASP A 271 12.31 3.09 -21.52
C ASP A 271 12.65 2.78 -20.06
N LEU A 272 11.68 2.24 -19.31
CA LEU A 272 11.91 1.87 -17.91
C LEU A 272 12.90 0.70 -17.81
N ALA A 273 12.79 -0.30 -18.69
CA ALA A 273 13.76 -1.39 -18.76
C ALA A 273 15.17 -0.91 -19.18
N ALA A 274 15.26 0.05 -20.11
CA ALA A 274 16.54 0.67 -20.47
C ALA A 274 17.16 1.44 -19.30
N GLN A 275 16.35 2.20 -18.54
CA GLN A 275 16.80 2.87 -17.32
C GLN A 275 17.30 1.88 -16.27
N PHE A 276 16.62 0.75 -16.10
CA PHE A 276 17.05 -0.33 -15.22
C PHE A 276 18.46 -0.82 -15.59
N PHE A 277 18.69 -1.20 -16.86
CA PHE A 277 20.00 -1.70 -17.28
C PHE A 277 21.07 -0.60 -17.33
N LYS A 278 20.71 0.67 -17.56
CA LYS A 278 21.63 1.80 -17.40
C LYS A 278 22.15 1.91 -15.96
N ASN A 279 21.29 1.67 -14.98
CA ASN A 279 21.65 1.76 -13.57
C ASN A 279 22.48 0.56 -13.09
N PHE A 280 22.08 -0.67 -13.48
CA PHE A 280 22.66 -1.91 -12.95
C PHE A 280 23.71 -2.58 -13.85
N GLY A 281 23.67 -2.31 -15.15
CA GLY A 281 24.59 -2.83 -16.17
C GLY A 281 24.21 -4.22 -16.72
N ASP A 282 24.60 -4.47 -17.97
CA ASP A 282 24.24 -5.68 -18.75
C ASP A 282 25.03 -6.95 -18.35
N HIS A 283 26.12 -6.82 -17.61
CA HIS A 283 27.06 -7.93 -17.37
C HIS A 283 27.11 -8.41 -15.90
N ASN A 284 26.21 -7.92 -15.06
CA ASN A 284 26.25 -8.14 -13.62
C ASN A 284 25.20 -9.17 -13.13
N GLY A 285 24.60 -9.92 -14.06
CA GLY A 285 23.63 -10.99 -13.76
C GLY A 285 22.25 -10.49 -13.30
N TYR A 286 21.90 -9.23 -13.57
CA TYR A 286 20.58 -8.70 -13.26
C TYR A 286 19.55 -9.19 -14.27
N LYS A 287 18.39 -9.59 -13.76
CA LYS A 287 17.25 -10.06 -14.55
C LYS A 287 16.05 -9.18 -14.24
N LEU A 288 15.46 -8.61 -15.28
CA LEU A 288 14.20 -7.90 -15.22
C LEU A 288 13.13 -8.75 -15.90
N ALA A 289 12.28 -9.38 -15.10
CA ALA A 289 11.21 -10.24 -15.58
C ALA A 289 9.90 -9.46 -15.67
N ASN A 290 9.18 -9.61 -16.78
CA ASN A 290 7.85 -9.09 -17.00
C ASN A 290 6.86 -10.24 -16.89
N PHE A 291 6.07 -10.26 -15.82
CA PHE A 291 5.04 -11.25 -15.58
C PHE A 291 3.67 -10.66 -15.91
N TYR A 292 2.75 -11.50 -16.38
CA TYR A 292 1.41 -11.10 -16.74
C TYR A 292 0.39 -12.12 -16.25
N GLY A 293 -0.71 -11.59 -15.73
CA GLY A 293 -1.95 -12.31 -15.47
C GLY A 293 -2.92 -11.47 -14.66
N SER A 294 -3.80 -12.16 -13.95
CA SER A 294 -4.85 -11.59 -13.11
C SER A 294 -5.12 -12.48 -11.90
N THR A 295 -5.91 -11.98 -10.95
CA THR A 295 -6.32 -12.76 -9.77
C THR A 295 -7.01 -14.07 -10.15
N GLU A 296 -7.82 -14.08 -11.21
CA GLU A 296 -8.55 -15.25 -11.72
C GLU A 296 -7.67 -16.39 -12.26
N VAL A 297 -6.38 -16.12 -12.43
CA VAL A 297 -5.37 -17.08 -12.90
C VAL A 297 -4.21 -17.22 -11.90
N MET A 298 -4.52 -17.04 -10.61
CA MET A 298 -3.56 -17.15 -9.50
C MET A 298 -2.34 -16.22 -9.66
N GLY A 299 -2.61 -14.98 -10.07
CA GLY A 299 -1.58 -13.96 -10.28
C GLY A 299 -1.06 -14.02 -11.70
N ASP A 300 0.09 -14.64 -11.92
CA ASP A 300 0.75 -14.66 -13.21
C ASP A 300 0.50 -15.97 -13.97
N VAL A 301 0.32 -15.85 -15.29
CA VAL A 301 0.14 -16.98 -16.21
C VAL A 301 1.08 -16.95 -17.41
N THR A 302 1.73 -15.82 -17.71
CA THR A 302 2.85 -15.75 -18.65
C THR A 302 4.01 -14.95 -18.08
N TYR A 303 5.20 -15.16 -18.63
CA TYR A 303 6.39 -14.39 -18.27
C TYR A 303 7.37 -14.21 -19.42
N TYR A 304 8.14 -13.13 -19.36
CA TYR A 304 9.28 -12.83 -20.23
C TYR A 304 10.45 -12.30 -19.41
N VAL A 305 11.70 -12.66 -19.74
CA VAL A 305 12.89 -12.26 -18.97
C VAL A 305 13.86 -11.48 -19.85
N LEU A 306 14.20 -10.27 -19.39
CA LEU A 306 15.28 -9.46 -19.92
C LEU A 306 16.52 -9.63 -19.04
N GLU A 307 17.67 -9.83 -19.67
CA GLU A 307 18.97 -9.96 -19.01
C GLU A 307 19.94 -8.85 -19.45
N ASN A 308 19.67 -8.16 -20.56
CA ASN A 308 20.48 -7.03 -21.03
C ASN A 308 19.71 -6.12 -22.01
N THR A 309 20.28 -4.94 -22.29
CA THR A 309 19.72 -3.95 -23.23
C THR A 309 19.56 -4.45 -24.66
N SER A 310 20.37 -5.40 -25.15
CA SER A 310 20.26 -5.87 -26.54
C SER A 310 18.95 -6.61 -26.83
N GLN A 311 18.27 -7.10 -25.78
CA GLN A 311 16.97 -7.75 -25.91
C GLN A 311 15.80 -6.76 -26.08
N LEU A 312 16.01 -5.47 -25.81
CA LEU A 312 14.96 -4.45 -25.87
C LEU A 312 14.48 -4.20 -27.31
N ASP A 313 15.30 -4.48 -28.31
CA ASP A 313 14.97 -4.22 -29.73
C ASP A 313 14.50 -5.46 -30.50
N ILE A 314 14.41 -6.63 -29.86
CA ILE A 314 13.95 -7.88 -30.50
C ILE A 314 12.47 -7.80 -30.91
N HIS A 315 11.65 -7.15 -30.07
CA HIS A 315 10.21 -6.99 -30.22
C HIS A 315 9.81 -5.51 -30.19
N PRO A 316 8.66 -5.12 -30.78
CA PRO A 316 8.18 -3.73 -30.74
C PRO A 316 7.92 -3.19 -29.33
N THR A 317 7.44 -4.04 -28.43
CA THR A 317 7.19 -3.75 -27.00
C THR A 317 7.78 -4.86 -26.14
N ILE A 318 7.85 -4.67 -24.81
CA ILE A 318 8.25 -5.76 -23.91
C ILE A 318 7.15 -6.84 -23.93
N PRO A 319 7.47 -8.09 -24.32
CA PRO A 319 6.48 -9.15 -24.34
C PRO A 319 5.93 -9.46 -22.95
N ILE A 320 4.68 -9.95 -22.90
CA ILE A 320 4.16 -10.68 -21.73
C ILE A 320 4.61 -12.15 -21.77
N GLY A 321 5.16 -12.59 -22.90
CA GLY A 321 5.98 -13.79 -23.00
C GLY A 321 5.20 -15.06 -23.27
N SER A 322 5.54 -16.13 -22.54
CA SER A 322 5.01 -17.48 -22.77
C SER A 322 4.34 -18.05 -21.51
N PRO A 323 3.39 -19.01 -21.66
CA PRO A 323 2.68 -19.59 -20.53
C PRO A 323 3.56 -20.25 -19.48
N LEU A 324 3.10 -20.26 -18.22
CA LEU A 324 3.70 -21.04 -17.14
C LEU A 324 3.44 -22.55 -17.32
N ASP A 325 4.05 -23.36 -16.44
CA ASP A 325 3.78 -24.80 -16.42
C ASP A 325 2.29 -25.08 -16.18
N ASN A 326 1.77 -26.09 -16.89
CA ASN A 326 0.38 -26.54 -16.83
C ASN A 326 -0.64 -25.42 -17.14
N CYS A 327 -0.22 -24.38 -17.85
CA CYS A 327 -1.07 -23.30 -18.32
C CYS A 327 -1.02 -23.21 -19.84
N ALA A 328 -2.12 -22.78 -20.45
CA ALA A 328 -2.20 -22.47 -21.87
C ALA A 328 -2.82 -21.09 -22.07
N VAL A 329 -2.34 -20.38 -23.09
CA VAL A 329 -2.90 -19.10 -23.50
C VAL A 329 -3.34 -19.21 -24.95
N TYR A 330 -4.58 -18.80 -25.20
CA TYR A 330 -5.20 -18.75 -26.50
C TYR A 330 -5.44 -17.29 -26.88
N LEU A 331 -5.21 -16.94 -28.14
CA LEU A 331 -5.65 -15.68 -28.71
C LEU A 331 -6.89 -15.98 -29.55
N LEU A 332 -8.06 -15.54 -29.10
CA LEU A 332 -9.36 -15.91 -29.70
C LEU A 332 -10.18 -14.67 -30.10
N ASP A 333 -11.07 -14.83 -31.07
CA ASP A 333 -12.15 -13.88 -31.36
C ASP A 333 -13.37 -14.08 -30.44
N GLU A 334 -14.43 -13.29 -30.63
CA GLU A 334 -15.64 -13.34 -29.80
C GLU A 334 -16.40 -14.67 -29.93
N GLU A 335 -16.27 -15.34 -31.09
CA GLU A 335 -16.82 -16.67 -31.37
C GLU A 335 -15.89 -17.83 -30.93
N MET A 336 -14.82 -17.52 -30.19
CA MET A 336 -13.80 -18.47 -29.72
C MET A 336 -12.99 -19.14 -30.84
N ASN A 337 -12.89 -18.55 -32.03
CA ASN A 337 -11.96 -19.03 -33.07
C ASN A 337 -10.55 -18.47 -32.83
N PRO A 338 -9.49 -19.24 -33.10
CA PRO A 338 -8.12 -18.73 -32.99
C PRO A 338 -7.84 -17.55 -33.92
N ALA A 339 -7.26 -16.49 -33.37
CA ALA A 339 -6.74 -15.36 -34.13
C ALA A 339 -5.57 -15.81 -35.04
N ARG A 340 -5.42 -15.15 -36.19
CA ARG A 340 -4.29 -15.42 -37.09
C ARG A 340 -2.99 -14.88 -36.49
N GLN A 341 -1.87 -15.45 -36.93
CA GLN A 341 -0.56 -14.93 -36.54
C GLN A 341 -0.45 -13.44 -36.90
N SER A 342 0.08 -12.64 -35.97
CA SER A 342 0.23 -11.18 -36.08
C SER A 342 -1.08 -10.38 -36.16
N GLU A 343 -2.25 -10.99 -35.96
CA GLU A 343 -3.51 -10.29 -35.73
C GLU A 343 -3.84 -10.22 -34.22
N PRO A 344 -4.43 -9.13 -33.72
CA PRO A 344 -4.90 -9.06 -32.33
C PRO A 344 -6.00 -10.09 -32.07
N GLY A 345 -5.86 -10.85 -31.00
CA GLY A 345 -6.92 -11.68 -30.43
C GLY A 345 -7.08 -11.40 -28.94
N GLU A 346 -8.27 -11.65 -28.41
CA GLU A 346 -8.48 -11.60 -26.96
C GLU A 346 -7.67 -12.72 -26.30
N VAL A 347 -7.10 -12.44 -25.12
CA VAL A 347 -6.29 -13.38 -24.34
C VAL A 347 -7.21 -14.23 -23.47
N TRP A 348 -7.18 -15.53 -23.69
CA TRP A 348 -7.93 -16.53 -22.92
C TRP A 348 -6.97 -17.51 -22.29
N VAL A 349 -7.21 -17.87 -21.03
CA VAL A 349 -6.27 -18.65 -20.23
C VAL A 349 -6.91 -19.97 -19.84
N ALA A 350 -6.18 -21.08 -19.96
CA ALA A 350 -6.61 -22.39 -19.47
C ALA A 350 -5.54 -23.03 -18.58
N GLY A 351 -5.93 -24.05 -17.83
CA GLY A 351 -5.03 -24.92 -17.08
C GLY A 351 -5.06 -24.73 -15.58
N ALA A 352 -4.01 -25.21 -14.91
CA ALA A 352 -4.00 -25.46 -13.47
C ALA A 352 -4.05 -24.19 -12.60
N ASN A 353 -3.72 -23.02 -13.15
CA ASN A 353 -3.79 -21.75 -12.41
C ASN A 353 -5.19 -21.11 -12.38
N LEU A 354 -6.18 -21.68 -13.07
CA LEU A 354 -7.53 -21.12 -13.09
C LEU A 354 -8.15 -21.13 -11.68
N ALA A 355 -8.75 -20.01 -11.30
CA ALA A 355 -9.63 -19.94 -10.14
C ALA A 355 -10.84 -20.88 -10.31
N ALA A 356 -11.35 -21.37 -9.18
CA ALA A 356 -12.55 -22.21 -9.15
C ALA A 356 -13.76 -21.45 -9.72
N GLY A 357 -13.79 -20.14 -9.54
CA GLY A 357 -14.79 -19.19 -10.04
C GLY A 357 -14.87 -17.97 -9.13
N TYR A 358 -15.93 -17.18 -9.28
CA TYR A 358 -16.26 -16.13 -8.30
C TYR A 358 -17.22 -16.66 -7.23
N VAL A 359 -17.21 -16.04 -6.05
CA VAL A 359 -18.14 -16.29 -4.93
C VAL A 359 -19.59 -16.23 -5.42
N GLY A 360 -20.40 -17.22 -5.03
CA GLY A 360 -21.81 -17.34 -5.40
C GLY A 360 -22.07 -17.58 -6.89
N GLY A 361 -21.07 -18.03 -7.67
CA GLY A 361 -21.22 -18.31 -9.10
C GLY A 361 -21.39 -17.07 -9.97
N GLN A 362 -21.01 -15.89 -9.47
CA GLN A 362 -21.03 -14.65 -10.23
C GLN A 362 -20.13 -14.76 -11.47
N GLY A 363 -20.43 -14.02 -12.55
CA GLY A 363 -19.53 -13.92 -13.70
C GLY A 363 -19.23 -15.26 -14.41
N ALA A 364 -20.19 -16.19 -14.43
CA ALA A 364 -20.05 -17.48 -15.10
C ALA A 364 -19.74 -17.35 -16.60
N ASP A 365 -20.08 -16.22 -17.22
CA ASP A 365 -19.72 -15.86 -18.60
C ASP A 365 -18.21 -15.65 -18.82
N LYS A 366 -17.42 -15.55 -17.74
CA LYS A 366 -15.96 -15.40 -17.80
C LYS A 366 -15.20 -16.71 -17.72
N PHE A 367 -15.81 -17.76 -17.15
CA PHE A 367 -15.19 -19.08 -17.02
C PHE A 367 -16.00 -20.08 -17.86
N LEU A 368 -15.50 -20.39 -19.05
CA LEU A 368 -16.23 -21.09 -20.10
C LEU A 368 -15.60 -22.46 -20.38
N ASP A 369 -16.37 -23.35 -20.99
CA ASP A 369 -15.83 -24.59 -21.54
C ASP A 369 -14.85 -24.27 -22.68
N ASN A 370 -13.74 -25.00 -22.75
CA ASN A 370 -12.72 -24.80 -23.76
C ASN A 370 -12.94 -25.75 -24.95
N PRO A 371 -13.40 -25.25 -26.12
CA PRO A 371 -13.60 -26.08 -27.30
C PRO A 371 -12.29 -26.57 -27.93
N HIS A 372 -11.15 -25.98 -27.55
CA HIS A 372 -9.81 -26.32 -28.07
C HIS A 372 -9.04 -27.27 -27.16
N ALA A 373 -9.65 -27.75 -26.07
CA ALA A 373 -8.98 -28.61 -25.11
C ALA A 373 -8.71 -30.01 -25.71
N ALA A 374 -7.43 -30.36 -25.83
CA ALA A 374 -7.00 -31.72 -26.17
C ALA A 374 -6.91 -32.64 -24.93
N HIS A 375 -6.89 -32.06 -23.73
CA HIS A 375 -6.78 -32.77 -22.46
C HIS A 375 -7.75 -32.16 -21.42
N PRO A 376 -8.38 -32.96 -20.54
CA PRO A 376 -9.36 -32.50 -19.56
C PRO A 376 -8.87 -31.38 -18.64
N ASP A 377 -7.59 -31.38 -18.26
CA ASP A 377 -6.99 -30.34 -17.41
C ASP A 377 -7.03 -28.93 -18.04
N PHE A 378 -7.23 -28.84 -19.35
CA PHE A 378 -7.42 -27.59 -20.09
C PHE A 378 -8.88 -27.40 -20.54
N GLY A 379 -9.81 -28.21 -20.04
CA GLY A 379 -11.22 -28.25 -20.45
C GLY A 379 -12.02 -26.98 -20.13
N ARG A 380 -11.45 -26.07 -19.34
CA ARG A 380 -12.00 -24.74 -19.05
C ARG A 380 -11.05 -23.64 -19.45
N VAL A 381 -11.61 -22.48 -19.81
CA VAL A 381 -10.89 -21.24 -20.11
C VAL A 381 -11.45 -20.06 -19.30
N TYR A 382 -10.60 -19.10 -18.97
CA TYR A 382 -10.94 -17.79 -18.44
C TYR A 382 -10.73 -16.71 -19.50
N ARG A 383 -11.77 -15.90 -19.73
CA ARG A 383 -11.77 -14.76 -20.65
C ARG A 383 -11.27 -13.49 -19.95
N THR A 384 -10.04 -13.06 -20.24
CA THR A 384 -9.38 -11.98 -19.48
C THR A 384 -9.89 -10.56 -19.78
N GLY A 385 -10.43 -10.32 -20.99
CA GLY A 385 -10.71 -8.99 -21.52
C GLY A 385 -9.47 -8.24 -22.06
N ASP A 386 -8.28 -8.83 -21.95
CA ASP A 386 -7.04 -8.31 -22.53
C ASP A 386 -6.88 -8.77 -23.98
N PHE A 387 -6.18 -7.99 -24.80
CA PHE A 387 -5.83 -8.36 -26.17
C PHE A 387 -4.32 -8.57 -26.28
N GLY A 388 -3.94 -9.49 -27.16
CA GLY A 388 -2.55 -9.77 -27.46
C GLY A 388 -2.32 -10.14 -28.91
N VAL A 389 -1.06 -10.07 -29.32
CA VAL A 389 -0.60 -10.47 -30.65
C VAL A 389 0.50 -11.51 -30.48
N LEU A 390 0.41 -12.63 -31.19
CA LEU A 390 1.48 -13.62 -31.24
C LEU A 390 2.55 -13.16 -32.24
N GLU A 391 3.72 -12.81 -31.72
CA GLU A 391 4.87 -12.33 -32.50
C GLU A 391 6.08 -13.21 -32.20
N LYS A 392 6.62 -13.89 -33.22
CA LYS A 392 7.80 -14.77 -33.10
C LYS A 392 7.75 -15.76 -31.92
N GLY A 393 6.56 -16.30 -31.62
CA GLY A 393 6.36 -17.31 -30.57
C GLY A 393 6.20 -16.76 -29.15
N VAL A 394 6.18 -15.44 -28.97
CA VAL A 394 5.84 -14.79 -27.70
C VAL A 394 4.62 -13.90 -27.87
N ILE A 395 3.92 -13.63 -26.76
CA ILE A 395 2.73 -12.80 -26.77
C ILE A 395 3.12 -11.36 -26.42
N LEU A 396 2.70 -10.42 -27.27
CA LEU A 396 2.76 -8.98 -27.02
C LEU A 396 1.40 -8.53 -26.51
N PHE A 397 1.38 -7.75 -25.43
CA PHE A 397 0.16 -7.14 -24.93
C PHE A 397 -0.29 -6.00 -25.85
N ALA A 398 -1.57 -5.98 -26.20
CA ALA A 398 -2.17 -5.03 -27.14
C ALA A 398 -3.31 -4.19 -26.53
N GLY A 399 -3.44 -4.20 -25.19
CA GLY A 399 -4.42 -3.38 -24.46
C GLY A 399 -5.65 -4.15 -23.99
N ARG A 400 -6.69 -3.40 -23.59
CA ARG A 400 -7.99 -3.91 -23.13
C ARG A 400 -9.10 -3.25 -23.92
N THR A 401 -10.21 -3.97 -24.13
CA THR A 401 -11.42 -3.40 -24.75
C THR A 401 -12.43 -2.88 -23.73
N ASP A 402 -12.32 -3.28 -22.46
CA ASP A 402 -13.19 -2.85 -21.38
C ASP A 402 -12.68 -1.60 -20.65
N SER A 403 -13.46 -1.11 -19.70
CA SER A 403 -13.16 0.07 -18.87
C SER A 403 -12.13 -0.20 -17.76
N GLN A 404 -11.46 -1.36 -17.75
CA GLN A 404 -10.54 -1.70 -16.68
C GLN A 404 -9.13 -1.18 -16.98
N VAL A 405 -8.53 -0.60 -15.96
CA VAL A 405 -7.18 -0.04 -16.02
C VAL A 405 -6.38 -0.51 -14.81
N LYS A 406 -5.05 -0.48 -14.91
CA LYS A 406 -4.16 -0.74 -13.78
C LYS A 406 -3.56 0.59 -13.31
N ILE A 407 -3.89 1.00 -12.09
CA ILE A 407 -3.44 2.26 -11.48
C ILE A 407 -2.53 1.93 -10.31
N ARG A 408 -1.23 2.20 -10.44
CA ARG A 408 -0.24 1.93 -9.37
C ARG A 408 -0.27 0.46 -8.92
N GLY A 409 -0.48 -0.46 -9.86
CA GLY A 409 -0.65 -1.89 -9.63
C GLY A 409 -2.06 -2.36 -9.23
N HIS A 410 -2.97 -1.43 -8.93
CA HIS A 410 -4.34 -1.77 -8.56
C HIS A 410 -5.20 -1.96 -9.80
N ARG A 411 -5.91 -3.09 -9.92
CA ARG A 411 -6.95 -3.28 -10.95
C ARG A 411 -8.16 -2.42 -10.57
N VAL A 412 -8.42 -1.39 -11.36
CA VAL A 412 -9.54 -0.47 -11.17
C VAL A 412 -10.48 -0.57 -12.35
N ASP A 413 -11.78 -0.70 -12.06
CA ASP A 413 -12.80 -0.55 -13.09
C ASP A 413 -13.31 0.89 -13.12
N LEU A 414 -13.14 1.58 -14.25
CA LEU A 414 -13.61 2.96 -14.37
C LEU A 414 -15.13 3.06 -14.25
N GLN A 415 -15.89 1.98 -14.51
CA GLN A 415 -17.34 1.95 -14.28
C GLN A 415 -17.74 1.87 -12.80
N GLU A 416 -16.87 1.32 -11.93
CA GLU A 416 -17.06 1.38 -10.46
C GLU A 416 -16.95 2.82 -9.98
N VAL A 417 -15.92 3.53 -10.48
CA VAL A 417 -15.71 4.94 -10.18
C VAL A 417 -16.83 5.81 -10.75
N ASP A 418 -17.23 5.58 -12.00
CA ASP A 418 -18.31 6.31 -12.67
C ASP A 418 -19.61 6.26 -11.87
N ARG A 419 -20.03 5.06 -11.44
CA ARG A 419 -21.24 4.93 -10.62
C ARG A 419 -21.12 5.55 -9.24
N ALA A 420 -19.96 5.47 -8.62
CA ALA A 420 -19.76 6.15 -7.35
C ALA A 420 -19.86 7.68 -7.50
N VAL A 421 -19.32 8.25 -8.58
CA VAL A 421 -19.45 9.69 -8.90
C VAL A 421 -20.90 10.05 -9.21
N ALA A 422 -21.57 9.26 -10.05
CA ALA A 422 -22.97 9.48 -10.41
C ALA A 422 -23.92 9.41 -9.21
N ALA A 423 -23.53 8.69 -8.14
CA ALA A 423 -24.31 8.57 -6.91
C ALA A 423 -24.15 9.77 -5.95
N VAL A 424 -23.22 10.69 -6.21
CA VAL A 424 -23.05 11.90 -5.38
C VAL A 424 -24.17 12.89 -5.69
N ASP A 425 -24.89 13.34 -4.65
CA ASP A 425 -25.97 14.30 -4.82
C ASP A 425 -25.48 15.62 -5.43
N GLY A 426 -26.22 16.13 -6.42
CA GLY A 426 -25.87 17.33 -7.18
C GLY A 426 -25.09 17.07 -8.48
N VAL A 427 -24.53 15.88 -8.69
CA VAL A 427 -23.97 15.47 -10.00
C VAL A 427 -25.12 15.14 -10.96
N ASP A 428 -25.08 15.69 -12.18
CA ASP A 428 -26.05 15.41 -13.24
C ASP A 428 -25.56 14.29 -14.17
N LYS A 429 -24.35 14.44 -14.71
CA LYS A 429 -23.69 13.43 -15.56
C LYS A 429 -22.23 13.33 -15.19
N CYS A 430 -21.65 12.15 -15.35
CA CYS A 430 -20.22 11.95 -15.25
C CYS A 430 -19.69 11.08 -16.38
N VAL A 431 -18.41 11.26 -16.70
CA VAL A 431 -17.63 10.38 -17.55
C VAL A 431 -16.27 10.18 -16.89
N VAL A 432 -15.97 8.94 -16.52
CA VAL A 432 -14.67 8.60 -15.94
C VAL A 432 -13.72 8.06 -17.02
N LEU A 433 -12.52 8.62 -17.06
CA LEU A 433 -11.44 8.26 -18.00
C LEU A 433 -10.14 8.03 -17.24
N CYS A 434 -9.20 7.33 -17.88
CA CYS A 434 -7.83 7.25 -17.40
C CYS A 434 -6.92 8.03 -18.35
N TYR A 435 -6.04 8.85 -17.79
CA TYR A 435 -5.04 9.62 -18.52
C TYR A 435 -3.63 9.15 -18.14
N GLY A 436 -2.68 9.24 -19.07
CA GLY A 436 -1.25 9.00 -18.76
C GLY A 436 -0.80 7.53 -18.70
N LEU A 437 -1.62 6.56 -19.14
CA LEU A 437 -1.24 5.13 -19.22
C LEU A 437 0.09 4.90 -19.95
N GLU A 438 0.25 5.54 -21.11
CA GLU A 438 1.47 5.50 -21.95
C GLU A 438 2.71 6.07 -21.23
N ARG A 439 2.50 7.02 -20.31
CA ARG A 439 3.55 7.78 -19.61
C ARG A 439 4.00 7.10 -18.31
N GLY A 440 3.29 6.06 -17.86
CA GLY A 440 3.61 5.30 -16.65
C GLY A 440 3.32 6.02 -15.33
N ASN A 441 2.46 7.05 -15.35
CA ASN A 441 1.84 7.63 -14.16
C ASN A 441 0.34 7.81 -14.46
N PRO A 442 -0.45 6.73 -14.45
CA PRO A 442 -1.84 6.80 -14.83
C PRO A 442 -2.68 7.47 -13.74
N GLU A 443 -3.56 8.37 -14.15
CA GLU A 443 -4.49 9.09 -13.29
C GLU A 443 -5.93 8.82 -13.71
N ILE A 444 -6.84 8.79 -12.74
CA ILE A 444 -8.28 8.68 -13.01
C ILE A 444 -8.85 10.08 -13.04
N LEU A 445 -9.52 10.44 -14.14
CA LEU A 445 -10.21 11.71 -14.32
C LEU A 445 -11.71 11.47 -14.33
N SER A 446 -12.47 12.34 -13.67
CA SER A 446 -13.93 12.33 -13.71
C SER A 446 -14.46 13.66 -14.20
N PHE A 447 -14.95 13.70 -15.42
CA PHE A 447 -15.60 14.89 -15.98
C PHE A 447 -17.06 14.90 -15.56
N VAL A 448 -17.50 15.96 -14.86
CA VAL A 448 -18.84 16.05 -14.28
C VAL A 448 -19.60 17.28 -14.75
N THR A 449 -20.91 17.15 -14.95
CA THR A 449 -21.84 18.28 -15.01
C THR A 449 -22.62 18.35 -13.70
N ILE A 450 -22.86 19.57 -13.20
CA ILE A 450 -23.61 19.80 -11.95
C ILE A 450 -25.05 20.14 -12.28
N ARG A 451 -26.02 19.63 -11.50
CA ARG A 451 -27.43 19.97 -11.69
C ARG A 451 -27.64 21.48 -11.49
N PRO A 452 -28.49 22.16 -12.28
CA PRO A 452 -28.68 23.61 -12.19
C PRO A 452 -29.14 24.12 -10.81
N ASP A 453 -29.79 23.27 -10.01
CA ASP A 453 -30.28 23.56 -8.66
C ASP A 453 -29.28 23.21 -7.55
N ALA A 454 -28.16 22.58 -7.89
CA ALA A 454 -27.12 22.17 -6.96
C ALA A 454 -25.91 23.12 -7.02
N ARG A 455 -25.21 23.28 -5.89
CA ARG A 455 -23.91 23.94 -5.82
C ARG A 455 -22.95 23.03 -5.10
N VAL A 456 -22.31 22.14 -5.86
CA VAL A 456 -21.38 21.15 -5.33
C VAL A 456 -20.02 21.37 -5.97
N ALA A 457 -19.01 21.66 -5.16
CA ALA A 457 -17.64 21.80 -5.64
C ALA A 457 -17.00 20.43 -5.90
N ALA A 458 -16.05 20.36 -6.84
CA ALA A 458 -15.29 19.16 -7.15
C ALA A 458 -14.69 18.49 -5.89
N GLN A 459 -14.17 19.27 -4.95
CA GLN A 459 -13.62 18.80 -3.67
C GLN A 459 -14.65 18.08 -2.79
N HIS A 460 -15.91 18.51 -2.84
CA HIS A 460 -16.99 17.87 -2.09
C HIS A 460 -17.37 16.52 -2.72
N ILE A 461 -17.35 16.43 -4.05
CA ILE A 461 -17.54 15.17 -4.78
C ILE A 461 -16.41 14.20 -4.42
N GLU A 462 -15.15 14.63 -4.51
CA GLU A 462 -14.00 13.81 -4.11
C GLU A 462 -14.09 13.33 -2.65
N ALA A 463 -14.54 14.20 -1.74
CA ALA A 463 -14.74 13.83 -0.33
C ALA A 463 -15.84 12.77 -0.16
N ALA A 464 -16.97 12.91 -0.87
CA ALA A 464 -18.07 11.95 -0.83
C ALA A 464 -17.65 10.56 -1.35
N LEU A 465 -16.80 10.51 -2.38
CA LEU A 465 -16.29 9.27 -2.97
C LEU A 465 -15.46 8.42 -1.99
N LYS A 466 -14.82 9.05 -0.99
CA LYS A 466 -14.04 8.32 0.03
C LYS A 466 -14.91 7.37 0.88
N ASN A 467 -16.23 7.55 0.87
CA ASN A 467 -17.16 6.69 1.61
C ASN A 467 -17.45 5.35 0.91
N SER A 468 -17.22 5.26 -0.41
CA SER A 468 -17.57 4.09 -1.22
C SER A 468 -16.38 3.50 -1.97
N LEU A 469 -15.38 4.32 -2.33
CA LEU A 469 -14.20 3.91 -3.09
C LEU A 469 -12.95 3.91 -2.21
N THR A 470 -12.02 3.02 -2.56
CA THR A 470 -10.68 3.02 -1.95
C THR A 470 -9.84 4.17 -2.48
N HIS A 471 -8.82 4.61 -1.72
CA HIS A 471 -8.04 5.81 -2.04
C HIS A 471 -7.39 5.81 -3.43
N TYR A 472 -6.99 4.64 -3.97
CA TYR A 472 -6.38 4.52 -5.30
C TYR A 472 -7.39 4.62 -6.46
N MET A 473 -8.70 4.60 -6.15
CA MET A 473 -9.78 4.72 -7.12
C MET A 473 -10.38 6.13 -7.19
N ILE A 474 -9.97 7.03 -6.29
CA ILE A 474 -10.52 8.40 -6.23
C ILE A 474 -10.01 9.19 -7.44
N PRO A 475 -10.91 9.70 -8.30
CA PRO A 475 -10.54 10.48 -9.48
C PRO A 475 -10.25 11.93 -9.13
N GLN A 476 -9.53 12.62 -10.02
CA GLN A 476 -9.55 14.08 -10.10
C GLN A 476 -10.90 14.50 -10.71
N VAL A 477 -11.69 15.29 -9.99
CA VAL A 477 -13.00 15.75 -10.48
C VAL A 477 -12.86 17.06 -11.25
N ILE A 478 -13.29 17.04 -12.51
CA ILE A 478 -13.23 18.18 -13.44
C ILE A 478 -14.66 18.57 -13.79
N GLU A 479 -15.09 19.75 -13.35
CA GLU A 479 -16.39 20.30 -13.75
C GLU A 479 -16.32 20.78 -15.20
N VAL A 480 -17.28 20.36 -16.02
CA VAL A 480 -17.46 20.79 -17.40
C VAL A 480 -18.88 21.31 -17.60
N GLU A 481 -19.04 22.31 -18.47
CA GLU A 481 -20.38 22.85 -18.79
C GLU A 481 -21.28 21.79 -19.44
N SER A 482 -20.71 20.89 -20.24
CA SER A 482 -21.43 19.79 -20.86
C SER A 482 -20.50 18.63 -21.24
N ILE A 483 -21.03 17.42 -21.27
CA ILE A 483 -20.33 16.24 -21.80
C ILE A 483 -20.40 16.27 -23.34
N PRO A 484 -19.26 16.41 -24.05
CA PRO A 484 -19.24 16.43 -25.50
C PRO A 484 -19.64 15.06 -26.06
N LEU A 485 -20.42 15.07 -27.13
CA LEU A 485 -20.91 13.88 -27.82
C LEU A 485 -20.43 13.88 -29.27
N LEU A 486 -20.12 12.70 -29.79
CA LEU A 486 -19.90 12.44 -31.21
C LEU A 486 -21.22 12.58 -31.99
N VAL A 487 -21.13 12.66 -33.31
CA VAL A 487 -22.28 12.76 -34.24
C VAL A 487 -23.29 11.61 -34.06
N ASN A 488 -22.83 10.45 -33.57
CA ASN A 488 -23.67 9.29 -33.27
C ASN A 488 -24.27 9.27 -31.85
N GLY A 489 -24.12 10.36 -31.08
CA GLY A 489 -24.64 10.51 -29.72
C GLY A 489 -23.84 9.81 -28.62
N LYS A 490 -22.73 9.11 -28.95
CA LYS A 490 -21.81 8.56 -27.93
C LYS A 490 -20.92 9.66 -27.35
N VAL A 491 -20.47 9.50 -26.12
CA VAL A 491 -19.50 10.41 -25.49
C VAL A 491 -18.22 10.54 -26.33
N ASP A 492 -17.83 11.77 -26.61
CA ASP A 492 -16.56 12.09 -27.26
C ASP A 492 -15.44 12.15 -26.20
N ARG A 493 -14.91 10.97 -25.88
CA ARG A 493 -13.83 10.81 -24.88
C ARG A 493 -12.55 11.51 -25.32
N GLN A 494 -12.28 11.56 -26.63
CA GLN A 494 -11.13 12.28 -27.16
C GLN A 494 -11.31 13.78 -26.98
N ALA A 495 -12.51 14.34 -27.18
CA ALA A 495 -12.76 15.74 -26.87
C ALA A 495 -12.60 16.04 -25.38
N LEU A 496 -13.04 15.16 -24.47
CA LEU A 496 -12.82 15.32 -23.03
C LEU A 496 -11.34 15.28 -22.65
N LEU A 497 -10.60 14.27 -23.12
CA LEU A 497 -9.16 14.19 -22.92
C LEU A 497 -8.46 15.39 -23.57
N LYS A 498 -8.91 15.82 -24.75
CA LYS A 498 -8.39 17.01 -25.42
C LYS A 498 -8.78 18.30 -24.72
N MET A 499 -9.91 18.37 -24.03
CA MET A 499 -10.23 19.51 -23.16
C MET A 499 -9.22 19.53 -22.03
N TYR A 500 -9.04 18.41 -21.32
CA TYR A 500 -8.01 18.28 -20.30
C TYR A 500 -6.60 18.61 -20.84
N GLU A 501 -6.20 18.05 -21.98
CA GLU A 501 -4.94 18.30 -22.68
C GLU A 501 -4.82 19.72 -23.25
N ASN A 502 -5.87 20.37 -23.76
CA ASN A 502 -5.81 21.76 -24.24
C ASN A 502 -5.77 22.74 -23.09
N THR A 503 -6.25 22.31 -21.92
CA THR A 503 -5.93 22.98 -20.68
C THR A 503 -4.51 22.59 -20.16
N ASN A 504 -3.80 21.66 -20.81
CA ASN A 504 -2.51 21.06 -20.38
C ASN A 504 -1.43 20.87 -21.49
N ASN A 505 -1.48 21.50 -22.67
CA ASN A 505 -0.51 21.26 -23.75
C ASN A 505 0.09 22.56 -24.29
N ASN A 506 1.41 22.65 -24.06
CA ASN A 506 2.44 23.43 -24.75
C ASN A 506 2.95 24.73 -24.15
N ASP A 507 2.65 25.01 -22.88
CA ASP A 507 3.59 25.77 -22.04
C ASP A 507 3.30 25.47 -20.56
N ASP A 508 3.98 24.46 -19.99
CA ASP A 508 3.90 24.16 -18.54
C ASP A 508 4.40 25.35 -17.67
N SER A 509 4.94 26.40 -18.30
CA SER A 509 5.34 27.66 -17.63
C SER A 509 4.20 28.66 -17.41
N GLU A 510 3.01 28.45 -18.00
CA GLU A 510 1.86 29.38 -17.92
C GLU A 510 0.61 28.77 -17.24
N ILE A 511 0.76 27.78 -16.35
CA ILE A 511 -0.34 27.44 -15.44
C ILE A 511 -0.49 28.64 -14.47
N PRO A 512 -1.67 29.29 -14.36
CA PRO A 512 -1.94 30.20 -13.26
C PRO A 512 -2.07 29.35 -12.00
N LEU A 513 -0.93 28.94 -11.45
CA LEU A 513 -0.84 28.37 -10.13
C LEU A 513 -1.09 29.51 -9.15
N ASP A 514 -1.97 29.28 -8.20
CA ASP A 514 -2.17 30.19 -7.08
C ASP A 514 -0.92 30.11 -6.20
N ILE A 515 0.14 30.85 -6.54
CA ILE A 515 1.39 30.83 -5.81
C ILE A 515 1.44 32.06 -4.90
N ASP A 516 1.50 31.81 -3.60
CA ASP A 516 1.56 32.84 -2.59
C ASP A 516 2.97 32.96 -2.01
N TYR A 517 3.68 34.00 -2.44
CA TYR A 517 4.99 34.39 -1.92
C TYR A 517 4.93 35.37 -0.75
N THR A 518 3.74 35.80 -0.29
CA THR A 518 3.60 36.89 0.70
C THR A 518 4.27 36.59 2.03
N SER A 519 4.39 35.31 2.39
CA SER A 519 5.02 34.85 3.64
C SER A 519 6.47 34.38 3.47
N VAL A 520 7.11 34.64 2.33
CA VAL A 520 8.51 34.26 2.04
C VAL A 520 9.46 35.42 2.34
N SER A 521 10.58 35.17 3.03
CA SER A 521 11.58 36.21 3.30
C SER A 521 12.34 36.63 2.02
N GLN A 522 12.86 37.86 1.99
CA GLN A 522 13.60 38.37 0.82
C GLN A 522 14.84 37.52 0.47
N SER A 523 15.50 36.94 1.49
CA SER A 523 16.66 36.07 1.34
C SER A 523 16.33 34.71 0.73
N GLU A 524 15.11 34.20 0.94
CA GLU A 524 14.69 32.86 0.49
C GLU A 524 13.89 32.90 -0.82
N LEU A 525 13.50 34.09 -1.29
CA LEU A 525 12.60 34.26 -2.43
C LEU A 525 13.08 33.55 -3.71
N ALA A 526 14.38 33.49 -3.96
CA ALA A 526 14.94 32.78 -5.11
C ALA A 526 14.74 31.25 -5.01
N ALA A 527 15.02 30.67 -3.84
CA ALA A 527 14.83 29.25 -3.58
C ALA A 527 13.34 28.89 -3.53
N ALA A 528 12.50 29.75 -2.93
CA ALA A 528 11.05 29.57 -2.87
C ALA A 528 10.43 29.58 -4.28
N ARG A 529 10.90 30.44 -5.18
CA ARG A 529 10.45 30.42 -6.59
C ARG A 529 10.74 29.09 -7.25
N VAL A 530 11.99 28.61 -7.13
CA VAL A 530 12.37 27.33 -7.71
C VAL A 530 11.58 26.17 -7.09
N LEU A 531 11.37 26.19 -5.78
CA LEU A 531 10.55 25.18 -5.09
C LEU A 531 9.09 25.22 -5.55
N PHE A 532 8.43 26.37 -5.49
CA PHE A 532 7.01 26.50 -5.78
C PHE A 532 6.71 26.26 -7.25
N GLU A 533 7.56 26.74 -8.16
CA GLU A 533 7.48 26.44 -9.59
C GLU A 533 7.69 24.94 -9.85
N THR A 534 8.66 24.30 -9.21
CA THR A 534 8.89 22.85 -9.39
C THR A 534 7.75 22.01 -8.82
N VAL A 535 7.22 22.34 -7.64
CA VAL A 535 6.01 21.72 -7.09
C VAL A 535 4.83 21.92 -8.04
N GLY A 536 4.69 23.13 -8.57
CA GLY A 536 3.72 23.48 -9.60
C GLY A 536 3.83 22.64 -10.87
N GLU A 537 5.04 22.45 -11.39
CA GLU A 537 5.32 21.61 -12.56
C GLU A 537 5.03 20.13 -12.30
N VAL A 538 5.31 19.64 -11.10
CA VAL A 538 5.16 18.22 -10.74
C VAL A 538 3.70 17.87 -10.43
N LEU A 539 3.00 18.74 -9.71
CA LEU A 539 1.59 18.53 -9.34
C LEU A 539 0.63 19.00 -10.44
N GLY A 540 1.02 20.00 -11.23
CA GLY A 540 0.19 20.60 -12.27
C GLY A 540 -1.19 20.98 -11.74
N ARG A 541 -2.24 20.61 -12.47
CA ARG A 541 -3.64 20.83 -12.08
C ARG A 541 -4.13 19.95 -10.92
N ALA A 542 -3.35 18.96 -10.50
CA ALA A 542 -3.67 18.20 -9.29
C ALA A 542 -3.37 19.01 -8.02
N ALA A 543 -2.70 20.17 -8.14
CA ALA A 543 -2.49 21.12 -7.05
C ALA A 543 -3.83 21.53 -6.41
N ARG A 544 -4.02 21.18 -5.13
CA ARG A 544 -5.22 21.47 -4.35
C ARG A 544 -5.02 22.71 -3.48
N GLY A 545 -5.17 23.90 -4.07
CA GLY A 545 -5.07 25.19 -3.37
C GLY A 545 -3.77 25.93 -3.63
N ALA A 546 -3.54 26.99 -2.85
CA ALA A 546 -2.40 27.88 -3.06
C ALA A 546 -1.07 27.24 -2.66
N ILE A 547 -0.09 27.27 -3.56
CA ILE A 547 1.29 26.87 -3.29
C ILE A 547 1.93 28.00 -2.46
N SER A 548 2.13 27.74 -1.17
CA SER A 548 2.68 28.69 -0.22
C SER A 548 3.58 27.97 0.78
N VAL A 549 4.36 28.72 1.57
CA VAL A 549 5.17 28.16 2.67
C VAL A 549 4.33 27.39 3.69
N LYS A 550 3.02 27.64 3.80
CA LYS A 550 2.15 26.95 4.76
C LYS A 550 1.50 25.70 4.18
N ALA A 551 1.59 25.50 2.86
CA ALA A 551 0.90 24.41 2.20
C ALA A 551 1.64 23.08 2.42
N GLY A 552 0.93 22.05 2.86
CA GLY A 552 1.45 20.68 2.88
C GLY A 552 1.56 20.12 1.46
N PHE A 553 2.70 19.51 1.11
CA PHE A 553 2.89 18.94 -0.25
C PHE A 553 1.83 17.87 -0.59
N TYR A 554 1.46 17.04 0.38
CA TYR A 554 0.42 16.01 0.21
C TYR A 554 -1.00 16.58 0.19
N GLU A 555 -1.23 17.67 0.93
CA GLU A 555 -2.52 18.38 0.92
C GLU A 555 -2.78 19.00 -0.45
N LEU A 556 -1.72 19.55 -1.05
CA LEU A 556 -1.70 20.02 -2.43
C LEU A 556 -1.92 18.89 -3.45
N GLY A 557 -2.07 17.62 -3.06
CA GLY A 557 -2.27 16.50 -3.98
C GLY A 557 -1.00 15.75 -4.36
N GLY A 558 0.13 16.08 -3.72
CA GLY A 558 1.36 15.30 -3.82
C GLY A 558 1.22 13.88 -3.32
N ASN A 559 2.12 13.02 -3.78
CA ASN A 559 2.29 11.65 -3.30
C ASN A 559 3.79 11.33 -3.31
N SER A 560 4.19 10.17 -2.75
CA SER A 560 5.60 9.80 -2.60
C SER A 560 6.37 9.77 -3.93
N LEU A 561 5.74 9.40 -5.05
CA LEU A 561 6.38 9.45 -6.37
C LEU A 561 6.58 10.90 -6.82
N ASN A 562 5.56 11.75 -6.62
CA ASN A 562 5.67 13.19 -6.89
C ASN A 562 6.78 13.83 -6.05
N SER A 563 6.96 13.42 -4.79
CA SER A 563 8.05 13.90 -3.94
C SER A 563 9.42 13.66 -4.58
N ILE A 564 9.68 12.44 -5.07
CA ILE A 564 10.96 12.09 -5.72
C ILE A 564 11.11 12.87 -7.03
N TYR A 565 10.04 13.05 -7.80
CA TYR A 565 10.06 13.89 -9.00
C TYR A 565 10.44 15.33 -8.68
N THR A 566 9.84 15.92 -7.65
CA THR A 566 10.16 17.27 -7.17
C THR A 566 11.63 17.35 -6.78
N ILE A 567 12.13 16.44 -5.94
CA ILE A 567 13.54 16.40 -5.51
C ILE A 567 14.50 16.26 -6.70
N THR A 568 14.17 15.39 -7.66
CA THR A 568 14.99 15.17 -8.86
C THR A 568 15.05 16.44 -9.73
N ARG A 569 13.92 17.12 -9.94
CA ARG A 569 13.89 18.37 -10.70
C ARG A 569 14.55 19.53 -9.98
N LEU A 570 14.39 19.62 -8.66
CA LEU A 570 15.10 20.61 -7.83
C LEU A 570 16.61 20.46 -8.03
N ARG A 571 17.10 19.23 -8.05
CA ARG A 571 18.52 18.92 -8.30
C ARG A 571 18.99 19.36 -9.67
N ASP A 572 18.21 19.09 -10.72
CA ASP A 572 18.52 19.56 -12.08
C ASP A 572 18.57 21.10 -12.14
N LYS A 573 17.82 21.77 -11.27
CA LYS A 573 17.81 23.23 -11.08
C LYS A 573 18.85 23.74 -10.06
N GLY A 574 19.74 22.87 -9.55
CA GLY A 574 20.84 23.22 -8.66
C GLY A 574 20.51 23.29 -7.16
N TYR A 575 19.36 22.77 -6.75
CA TYR A 575 18.93 22.70 -5.34
C TYR A 575 18.86 21.25 -4.86
N TYR A 576 19.34 20.99 -3.66
CA TYR A 576 19.45 19.67 -3.07
C TYR A 576 18.68 19.63 -1.75
N ILE A 577 18.04 18.50 -1.46
CA ILE A 577 17.35 18.23 -0.20
C ILE A 577 17.36 16.71 0.00
N ASP A 578 17.51 16.24 1.24
CA ASP A 578 17.34 14.82 1.54
C ASP A 578 15.87 14.42 1.41
N ILE A 579 15.63 13.17 0.99
CA ILE A 579 14.26 12.68 0.86
C ILE A 579 13.57 12.54 2.22
N SER A 580 14.30 12.24 3.29
CA SER A 580 13.75 12.25 4.66
C SER A 580 13.26 13.64 5.06
N ASP A 581 14.04 14.69 4.77
CA ASP A 581 13.66 16.08 5.06
C ASP A 581 12.42 16.50 4.24
N PHE A 582 12.36 16.11 2.96
CA PHE A 582 11.20 16.41 2.12
C PHE A 582 9.94 15.67 2.56
N LEU A 583 10.05 14.37 2.88
CA LEU A 583 8.90 13.54 3.27
C LEU A 583 8.43 13.86 4.70
N GLY A 584 9.34 14.24 5.59
CA GLY A 584 9.07 14.63 6.98
C GLY A 584 8.52 16.05 7.12
N ALA A 585 8.71 16.90 6.12
CA ALA A 585 8.23 18.28 6.16
C ALA A 585 6.70 18.37 6.20
N SER A 586 6.20 19.14 7.16
CA SER A 586 4.77 19.43 7.35
C SER A 586 4.23 20.40 6.29
N ASN A 587 5.10 21.24 5.72
CA ASN A 587 4.75 22.24 4.70
C ASN A 587 5.95 22.63 3.83
N LEU A 588 5.69 23.36 2.74
CA LEU A 588 6.74 23.80 1.82
C LEU A 588 7.72 24.81 2.43
N GLY A 589 7.38 25.48 3.54
CA GLY A 589 8.31 26.34 4.28
C GLY A 589 9.41 25.53 4.96
N GLU A 590 9.06 24.39 5.54
CA GLU A 590 10.03 23.46 6.11
C GLU A 590 10.90 22.82 5.03
N VAL A 591 10.29 22.40 3.90
CA VAL A 591 11.05 21.94 2.72
C VAL A 591 12.05 23.00 2.27
N LEU A 592 11.62 24.26 2.17
CA LEU A 592 12.47 25.38 1.76
C LEU A 592 13.66 25.57 2.72
N SER A 593 13.45 25.40 4.03
CA SER A 593 14.50 25.55 5.04
C SER A 593 15.56 24.45 4.98
N HIS A 594 15.21 23.27 4.47
CA HIS A 594 16.12 22.13 4.29
C HIS A 594 16.81 22.11 2.91
N MET A 595 16.43 22.99 1.98
CA MET A 595 17.07 23.06 0.66
C MET A 595 18.46 23.70 0.73
N SER A 596 19.43 23.08 0.05
CA SER A 596 20.80 23.59 -0.11
C SER A 596 21.17 23.76 -1.59
N THR A 597 22.22 24.53 -1.88
CA THR A 597 22.74 24.73 -3.26
C THR A 597 24.02 23.92 -3.53
N SER A 598 24.46 23.13 -2.54
CA SER A 598 25.62 22.25 -2.65
C SER A 598 25.14 20.80 -2.72
N PRO A 599 25.68 19.96 -3.63
CA PRO A 599 25.38 18.52 -3.70
C PRO A 599 25.75 17.75 -2.43
N HIS A 600 26.45 18.42 -1.53
CA HIS A 600 26.77 18.01 -0.19
C HIS A 600 26.36 19.14 0.74
N SER A 601 25.12 19.14 1.23
CA SER A 601 24.93 19.56 2.62
C SER A 601 25.41 18.39 3.46
N ASP A 602 26.70 18.41 3.75
CA ASP A 602 27.20 18.12 5.09
C ASP A 602 26.55 16.90 5.78
N ASP A 603 27.12 15.72 5.58
CA ASP A 603 27.91 15.03 6.63
C ASP A 603 28.87 15.93 7.46
N SER A 604 28.50 17.18 7.77
CA SER A 604 29.14 17.94 8.83
C SER A 604 28.42 17.60 10.11
N ASP A 605 29.13 16.94 11.01
CA ASP A 605 29.01 17.07 12.45
C ASP A 605 27.74 17.78 12.92
N ASN A 606 26.79 16.98 13.41
CA ASN A 606 25.83 17.33 14.45
C ASN A 606 25.87 18.82 14.87
N GLU A 607 24.76 19.55 14.71
CA GLU A 607 24.39 20.45 15.80
C GLU A 607 24.29 19.57 17.05
N LEU A 608 25.40 19.51 17.81
CA LEU A 608 25.51 18.70 19.01
C LEU A 608 24.55 19.29 20.03
N PHE A 609 23.34 18.76 20.07
CA PHE A 609 22.52 18.89 21.26
C PHE A 609 23.24 18.16 22.39
N THR A 610 23.51 18.86 23.48
CA THR A 610 24.01 18.22 24.69
C THR A 610 22.81 17.75 25.49
N ALA A 611 22.73 16.44 25.72
CA ALA A 611 21.78 15.87 26.66
C ALA A 611 22.36 15.97 28.07
N GLU A 612 21.67 16.68 28.94
CA GLU A 612 22.02 16.78 30.35
C GLU A 612 20.91 16.19 31.21
N PRO A 613 21.22 15.51 32.32
CA PRO A 613 20.20 15.04 33.26
C PRO A 613 19.31 16.20 33.73
N LEU A 614 18.02 15.91 33.88
CA LEU A 614 17.07 16.86 34.45
C LEU A 614 17.54 17.31 35.85
N ALA A 615 17.45 18.61 36.12
CA ALA A 615 17.90 19.25 37.36
C ALA A 615 16.88 20.33 37.75
N ASP A 616 16.82 20.73 39.03
CA ASP A 616 15.81 21.69 39.50
C ASP A 616 15.88 23.06 38.80
N GLU A 617 17.06 23.46 38.35
CA GLU A 617 17.23 24.69 37.55
C GLU A 617 16.48 24.65 36.22
N HIS A 618 16.15 23.47 35.70
CA HIS A 618 15.39 23.28 34.46
C HIS A 618 13.87 23.34 34.67
N LYS A 619 13.37 23.34 35.93
CA LYS A 619 11.93 23.15 36.24
C LYS A 619 11.01 24.10 35.51
N GLN A 620 11.28 25.40 35.64
CA GLN A 620 10.41 26.41 35.07
C GLN A 620 10.39 26.36 33.53
N GLN A 621 11.57 26.19 32.92
CA GLN A 621 11.71 26.16 31.47
C GLN A 621 11.06 24.91 30.85
N VAL A 622 11.17 23.77 31.53
CA VAL A 622 10.53 22.52 31.11
C VAL A 622 9.02 22.60 31.23
N ILE A 623 8.48 23.17 32.30
CA ILE A 623 7.05 23.42 32.45
C ILE A 623 6.55 24.28 31.29
N GLU A 624 7.24 25.38 30.98
CA GLU A 624 6.85 26.28 29.88
C GLU A 624 6.90 25.58 28.52
N MET A 625 7.94 24.79 28.25
CA MET A 625 8.06 23.99 27.02
C MET A 625 6.95 22.95 26.90
N ILE A 626 6.59 22.26 27.99
CA ILE A 626 5.55 21.23 27.98
C ILE A 626 4.18 21.86 27.81
N VAL A 627 3.86 22.90 28.59
CA VAL A 627 2.59 23.61 28.50
C VAL A 627 2.37 24.18 27.10
N SER A 628 3.40 24.80 26.52
CA SER A 628 3.32 25.34 25.16
C SER A 628 3.26 24.25 24.08
N SER A 629 3.98 23.13 24.23
CA SER A 629 3.98 22.05 23.25
C SER A 629 2.67 21.25 23.27
N PHE A 630 2.20 20.85 24.46
CA PHE A 630 1.00 20.02 24.60
C PHE A 630 -0.26 20.75 24.18
N TYR A 631 -0.40 22.05 24.52
CA TYR A 631 -1.61 22.81 24.17
C TYR A 631 -1.73 23.12 22.66
N ASN A 632 -0.63 23.01 21.92
CA ASN A 632 -0.56 23.28 20.48
C ASN A 632 -0.71 22.04 19.58
N LYS A 633 -0.88 20.83 20.16
CA LYS A 633 -1.14 19.62 19.35
C LYS A 633 -2.59 19.59 18.87
N ALA A 634 -2.78 19.56 17.55
CA ALA A 634 -4.10 19.55 16.90
C ALA A 634 -4.98 18.36 17.31
N GLU A 635 -4.37 17.21 17.62
CA GLU A 635 -5.06 15.97 17.99
C GLU A 635 -5.80 16.06 19.33
N LEU A 636 -5.31 16.91 20.25
CA LEU A 636 -5.91 17.14 21.58
C LEU A 636 -7.07 18.15 21.52
N GLU A 637 -7.08 19.00 20.50
CA GLU A 637 -8.05 20.08 20.34
C GLU A 637 -9.49 19.57 20.25
N GLN A 638 -9.69 18.38 19.67
CA GLN A 638 -10.99 17.74 19.51
C GLN A 638 -11.48 16.94 20.74
N PHE A 639 -10.58 16.55 21.66
CA PHE A 639 -10.91 15.59 22.73
C PHE A 639 -10.95 16.19 24.14
N LEU A 640 -10.11 17.18 24.46
CA LEU A 640 -9.82 17.51 25.86
C LEU A 640 -9.79 19.01 26.21
N LYS A 641 -9.70 19.91 25.22
CA LYS A 641 -9.55 21.37 25.45
C LYS A 641 -10.68 22.02 26.25
N HIS A 642 -11.85 21.40 26.33
CA HIS A 642 -13.02 21.92 27.07
C HIS A 642 -12.99 21.60 28.57
N GLU A 643 -12.11 20.68 29.00
CA GLU A 643 -12.10 20.14 30.37
C GLU A 643 -10.72 20.17 31.05
N ILE A 644 -9.67 20.60 30.35
CA ILE A 644 -8.29 20.70 30.82
C ILE A 644 -7.73 22.05 30.37
N ASP A 645 -7.15 22.82 31.29
CA ASP A 645 -6.50 24.10 31.00
C ASP A 645 -4.97 23.98 30.85
N THR A 646 -4.32 25.04 30.35
CA THR A 646 -2.86 25.07 30.20
C THR A 646 -2.10 24.92 31.51
N ASN A 647 -2.71 25.34 32.63
CA ASN A 647 -2.10 25.33 33.96
C ASN A 647 -2.15 23.94 34.59
N ASP A 648 -3.12 23.09 34.25
CA ASP A 648 -3.20 21.69 34.70
C ASP A 648 -1.92 20.89 34.35
N TYR A 649 -1.31 21.15 33.19
CA TYR A 649 -0.04 20.54 32.80
C TYR A 649 1.14 21.05 33.63
N ALA A 650 1.13 22.33 34.01
CA ALA A 650 2.15 22.89 34.88
C ALA A 650 2.09 22.28 36.29
N VAL A 651 0.87 22.03 36.80
CA VAL A 651 0.64 21.34 38.07
C VAL A 651 1.17 19.91 38.01
N LEU A 652 0.82 19.14 36.96
CA LEU A 652 1.31 17.76 36.77
C LEU A 652 2.83 17.66 36.80
N ILE A 653 3.49 18.47 35.97
CA ILE A 653 4.95 18.45 35.91
C ILE A 653 5.56 18.95 37.21
N SER A 654 4.92 19.89 37.91
CA SER A 654 5.42 20.38 39.20
C SER A 654 5.33 19.31 40.30
N ASP A 655 4.24 18.56 40.35
CA ASP A 655 3.97 17.55 41.38
C ASP A 655 4.78 16.28 41.14
N THR A 656 4.99 15.90 39.89
CA THR A 656 5.85 14.77 39.50
C THR A 656 7.34 15.13 39.46
N TRP A 657 7.69 16.43 39.53
CA TRP A 657 9.07 16.91 39.41
C TRP A 657 10.06 16.22 40.36
N PRO A 658 9.79 16.09 41.68
CA PRO A 658 10.73 15.47 42.59
C PRO A 658 11.04 14.01 42.21
N ALA A 659 10.04 13.27 41.70
CA ALA A 659 10.19 11.90 41.24
C ALA A 659 11.04 11.83 39.95
N LEU A 660 10.79 12.73 39.00
CA LEU A 660 11.54 12.82 37.73
C LEU A 660 13.04 13.11 37.95
N ILE A 661 13.36 13.99 38.91
CA ILE A 661 14.74 14.29 39.30
C ILE A 661 15.39 13.12 40.03
N SER A 662 14.67 12.49 40.96
CA SER A 662 15.17 11.37 41.76
C SER A 662 15.52 10.15 40.88
N ALA A 663 14.70 9.87 39.85
CA ALA A 663 14.91 8.76 38.93
C ALA A 663 16.15 8.92 38.05
N LYS A 664 16.57 10.16 37.75
CA LYS A 664 17.70 10.49 36.85
C LYS A 664 17.62 9.87 35.45
N LEU A 665 16.40 9.57 35.00
CA LEU A 665 16.12 9.03 33.67
C LEU A 665 15.60 10.09 32.69
N SER A 666 15.23 11.27 33.20
CA SER A 666 14.77 12.40 32.40
C SER A 666 15.95 13.27 31.95
N VAL A 667 15.90 13.79 30.73
CA VAL A 667 16.98 14.61 30.14
C VAL A 667 16.45 15.88 29.50
N VAL A 668 17.27 16.92 29.53
CA VAL A 668 17.06 18.17 28.80
C VAL A 668 18.08 18.25 27.67
N LEU A 669 17.60 18.55 26.46
CA LEU A 669 18.45 18.78 25.30
C LEU A 669 18.72 20.28 25.19
N LYS A 670 20.00 20.64 25.29
CA LYS A 670 20.47 22.01 25.09
C LYS A 670 21.09 22.15 23.71
N ASN A 671 20.78 23.24 23.03
CA ASN A 671 21.46 23.61 21.80
C ASN A 671 22.89 24.10 22.08
N SER A 672 23.64 24.44 21.03
CA SER A 672 25.01 24.94 21.13
C SER A 672 25.18 26.24 21.94
N SER A 673 24.10 26.99 22.19
CA SER A 673 24.09 28.16 23.07
C SER A 673 23.78 27.86 24.54
N GLY A 674 23.61 26.58 24.90
CA GLY A 674 23.25 26.14 26.26
C GLY A 674 21.78 26.34 26.62
N THR A 675 20.92 26.68 25.65
CA THR A 675 19.49 26.90 25.86
C THR A 675 18.76 25.58 25.73
N ALA A 676 17.91 25.22 26.70
CA ALA A 676 17.05 24.06 26.57
C ALA A 676 16.06 24.27 25.41
N VAL A 677 16.05 23.34 24.47
CA VAL A 677 15.20 23.36 23.27
C VAL A 677 14.25 22.17 23.20
N ALA A 678 14.57 21.10 23.93
CA ALA A 678 13.70 19.94 24.06
C ALA A 678 13.92 19.26 25.41
N VAL A 679 12.92 18.49 25.85
CA VAL A 679 12.93 17.75 27.11
C VAL A 679 12.32 16.38 26.88
N ALA A 680 12.97 15.35 27.41
CA ALA A 680 12.41 14.01 27.50
C ALA A 680 12.22 13.68 28.98
N LEU A 681 10.95 13.59 29.40
CA LEU A 681 10.59 13.18 30.74
C LEU A 681 10.32 11.69 30.76
N ASN A 682 10.99 10.98 31.68
CA ASN A 682 10.80 9.56 31.87
C ASN A 682 10.01 9.34 33.16
N PHE A 683 8.76 8.88 33.01
CA PHE A 683 7.84 8.56 34.10
C PHE A 683 7.91 7.10 34.56
N ASP A 684 8.89 6.33 34.08
CA ASP A 684 9.03 4.88 34.29
C ASP A 684 9.78 4.55 35.61
N ALA A 685 9.37 5.18 36.71
CA ALA A 685 9.78 4.79 38.05
C ALA A 685 8.70 3.85 38.62
N ARG A 686 9.10 2.65 39.03
CA ARG A 686 8.23 1.58 39.59
C ARG A 686 7.51 1.90 40.91
N ASP A 687 7.39 3.15 41.27
CA ASP A 687 6.52 3.61 42.35
C ASP A 687 5.71 4.76 41.75
N GLU A 688 4.44 4.51 41.39
CA GLU A 688 3.50 5.57 41.03
C GLU A 688 3.62 6.66 42.10
N PRO A 689 3.88 7.93 41.72
CA PRO A 689 3.85 8.99 42.71
C PRO A 689 2.44 8.97 43.33
N ASP A 690 2.34 8.89 44.66
CA ASP A 690 1.09 9.17 45.38
C ASP A 690 0.74 10.63 45.09
N VAL A 691 0.03 10.87 44.00
CA VAL A 691 -0.55 12.17 43.69
C VAL A 691 -1.78 12.30 44.58
N GLU A 692 -1.54 12.52 45.87
CA GLU A 692 -2.58 12.96 46.78
C GLU A 692 -2.90 14.42 46.47
N SER A 693 -3.75 14.67 45.47
CA SER A 693 -4.40 15.97 45.37
C SER A 693 -5.91 15.80 45.20
N GLU A 694 -6.65 16.25 46.24
CA GLU A 694 -8.11 16.40 46.23
C GLU A 694 -8.59 17.52 45.25
N GLU A 695 -7.67 18.12 44.48
CA GLU A 695 -7.96 19.22 43.57
C GLU A 695 -7.46 18.92 42.15
N THR A 696 -8.42 18.86 41.23
CA THR A 696 -8.37 18.94 39.75
C THR A 696 -8.53 17.63 38.96
N GLY A 697 -9.75 17.41 38.48
CA GLY A 697 -10.07 16.34 37.52
C GLY A 697 -9.37 16.47 36.16
N GLY A 698 -8.69 17.58 35.87
CA GLY A 698 -7.86 17.74 34.69
C GLY A 698 -6.60 16.87 34.74
N LEU A 699 -5.92 16.83 35.90
CA LEU A 699 -4.70 16.08 36.12
C LEU A 699 -4.87 14.57 35.89
N MET A 700 -5.92 13.99 36.49
CA MET A 700 -6.25 12.58 36.36
C MET A 700 -6.58 12.19 34.92
N LYS A 701 -7.21 13.09 34.16
CA LYS A 701 -7.52 12.87 32.74
C LYS A 701 -6.27 12.95 31.86
N ILE A 702 -5.33 13.85 32.17
CA ILE A 702 -4.01 13.87 31.50
C ILE A 702 -3.29 12.55 31.76
N MET A 703 -3.28 12.06 33.00
CA MET A 703 -2.65 10.80 33.38
C MET A 703 -3.28 9.59 32.66
N ILE A 704 -4.61 9.48 32.62
CA ILE A 704 -5.33 8.43 31.87
C ILE A 704 -5.06 8.52 30.36
N PHE A 705 -4.99 9.73 29.81
CA PHE A 705 -4.67 9.92 28.40
C PHE A 705 -3.23 9.52 28.09
N LEU A 706 -2.26 9.92 28.92
CA LEU A 706 -0.87 9.49 28.77
C LEU A 706 -0.74 7.98 28.92
N GLU A 707 -1.46 7.35 29.86
CA GLU A 707 -1.51 5.91 30.01
C GLU A 707 -2.14 5.21 28.79
N PHE A 708 -3.19 5.80 28.20
CA PHE A 708 -3.80 5.33 26.96
C PHE A 708 -2.82 5.39 25.78
N VAL A 709 -2.08 6.50 25.63
CA VAL A 709 -1.09 6.68 24.56
C VAL A 709 0.16 5.82 24.79
N GLU A 710 0.66 5.75 26.03
CA GLU A 710 1.89 5.06 26.40
C GLU A 710 1.73 3.57 26.68
N SER A 711 0.51 3.05 26.88
CA SER A 711 0.26 1.60 27.03
C SER A 711 0.81 0.79 25.85
N SER A 712 0.76 1.36 24.64
CA SER A 712 1.34 0.78 23.43
C SER A 712 2.87 0.72 23.42
N VAL A 713 3.54 1.58 24.21
CA VAL A 713 5.00 1.71 24.29
C VAL A 713 5.57 0.94 25.49
N ARG A 714 4.88 0.98 26.65
CA ARG A 714 5.29 0.34 27.91
C ARG A 714 5.45 -1.18 27.78
N ASP A 715 4.63 -1.84 26.97
CA ASP A 715 4.67 -3.30 26.83
C ASP A 715 5.78 -3.82 25.89
N THR A 716 6.51 -2.95 25.18
CA THR A 716 7.43 -3.40 24.12
C THR A 716 8.90 -2.99 24.25
N MET A 717 9.28 -2.11 25.19
CA MET A 717 10.68 -1.68 25.30
C MET A 717 11.05 -1.34 26.75
N LEU A 718 11.61 -2.30 27.48
CA LEU A 718 12.83 -2.18 28.32
C LEU A 718 12.94 -3.42 29.26
N PRO A 719 14.12 -4.06 29.39
CA PRO A 719 14.29 -5.17 30.32
C PRO A 719 14.32 -4.69 31.79
N PRO A 720 13.96 -5.55 32.76
CA PRO A 720 13.81 -5.14 34.16
C PRO A 720 15.07 -4.49 34.75
N GLY A 721 14.92 -3.27 35.26
CA GLY A 721 15.95 -2.57 36.06
C GLY A 721 16.89 -1.63 35.29
N LYS A 722 16.46 -1.06 34.16
CA LYS A 722 17.17 0.02 33.47
C LYS A 722 16.25 1.17 33.14
#